data_AF-A0A2D7PKB1-F1
#
_entry.id   AF-A0A2D7PKB1-F1
#
_cell.length_a   1.000
_cell.length_b   1.000
_cell.length_c   1.000
_cell.angle_alpha   90.00
_cell.angle_beta   90.00
_cell.angle_gamma   90.00
#
_symmetry.space_group_name_H-M   'P 1'
#
loop_
_entity.id
_entity.type
_entity.pdbx_description
1 polymer ?
#
loop_
_entity_poly.entity_id
_entity_poly.type
_entity_poly.pdbx_seq_one_letter_code
_entity_poly.pdbx_strand_id
1 'polypeptide(L)'
;MLGFGPEQRDKRVGPSTSALPPGSRVMNWLTKIRDRWTIGRFAQFDGALYCSAYPDVAESKKWRRRPLGHFLSYGAAERRNPRHGFDVDFYLRANPDVEEAGVNPFVHYLRFGYREGRAPSQAPDLFSEWKLFTPPVSRWNVAGQLRRWREAWWIKKSHRFSPEWYWGRNPDVLEAARKSFWWRYRKSRFSPLGAVSKAMTHPIRHFVWCGVYEGRHPATVFDPRFYLCANEDVRVSGSNPFVHYLRHGIHEGRSARDVRELHTSGTGLELPGEEFTRAEGEFSPKVSVIVPNFNHAGYLPQRLDSVYAQTYQNVEVILLDDCSEDDSQNILRQYRDTYSENTRLLCNETNSGNVFRQWARGIELATGDLVWIAESDDFCDLDFLEKLVGFFRDEAVTLAYSDVSFVDERGRALNDFAYEHYLAPVGASRWQQSHTATGFREAERAFGVLNLVPNTSGCVFRNPANLPLLQDPSWLELEICGDWVFYLHLMRNGKVSFNPETRNYYRFHGGNASTKTYSEAAYYREHEIVAEAAARVSRVPESTLELHADRVRTFWGQQAAEDLRSRAFEDFYDLERIRSARLDPELSIMVGLYSFSSGGGEVLPIRLANALYKKGFGVTVLEFRRADRNPDVRQFLDSGIAVVSCDDEDTLRRYVRDFGIDVFNSHHLSLQNLFSDAFREGPRPRHVAVTHGLLDTLTRKELSACLAKVDATTDHWVYGADKNLLPFKKFDRFAQDRFSKLPNGMERIAISPVAREELGVPEDAFVLCLISRAMVEKGWSEAIEVVALARDRSGQDIHLLLVGAGEEYDRLEKVQLPDHVHLLGFRPNPLDYYSVADMAFLPSIYRAETFPLTIVEALFASRPVIASDVGDVKQMLAAGDGEVAGAVFALDDWRIPVDEVAGLVERFAGDPAAVSWASRLAWRKSAEFEMGEIADRYATLFIEGQEESRETSAMLNLRREVGGLADGPTLQGPGFCPICARPTVYRSFDTGDDWFNSYRCQFCDSLPRDRAVHHVMGTLYPDWRSRSLHESSPCNELLERASKDYSASQYYEDKPLGADVGKFRNEDLENMTFPDEKFDFVVALEVMEHVFRPDHVVREMYRCVRPGGAVIFTTCLGGWETSRPRASQDPETGEVSHLLEPVYHGNPIAEGALLTWDFGSDFPRLLERWSGVEPILWYEVDDRMGVPVGGVPWIWVLPKKG
;
A
#
# COMPACT_ATOMS: atom_id res chain seq x y z
N MET A 1 -72.12 -50.24 -23.57
CA MET A 1 -72.68 -49.92 -24.90
C MET A 1 -72.19 -48.52 -25.24
N LEU A 2 -71.27 -48.34 -26.20
CA LEU A 2 -71.56 -48.17 -27.64
C LEU A 2 -72.62 -47.08 -27.91
N GLY A 3 -72.25 -46.08 -28.73
CA GLY A 3 -73.16 -45.63 -29.81
C GLY A 3 -73.63 -44.18 -29.83
N PHE A 4 -72.86 -43.32 -30.52
CA PHE A 4 -73.22 -42.34 -31.57
C PHE A 4 -74.44 -41.40 -31.50
N GLY A 5 -74.11 -40.10 -31.61
CA GLY A 5 -74.60 -39.12 -32.62
C GLY A 5 -75.96 -38.42 -32.38
N PRO A 6 -76.40 -37.49 -33.26
CA PRO A 6 -75.66 -36.43 -33.98
C PRO A 6 -76.41 -35.04 -34.00
N GLU A 7 -75.77 -34.05 -34.65
CA GLU A 7 -76.37 -32.96 -35.48
C GLU A 7 -77.17 -31.77 -34.86
N GLN A 8 -76.72 -30.50 -35.06
CA GLN A 8 -77.21 -29.50 -36.06
C GLN A 8 -76.92 -28.00 -35.74
N ARG A 9 -76.84 -27.20 -36.84
CA ARG A 9 -76.84 -25.71 -37.04
C ARG A 9 -75.53 -24.92 -36.78
N ASP A 10 -75.17 -23.84 -37.48
CA ASP A 10 -75.51 -23.24 -38.80
C ASP A 10 -74.43 -22.16 -39.14
N LYS A 11 -74.40 -21.70 -40.40
CA LYS A 11 -73.31 -21.03 -41.15
C LYS A 11 -73.08 -19.53 -40.89
N ARG A 12 -71.83 -19.05 -41.13
CA ARG A 12 -71.50 -17.78 -41.83
C ARG A 12 -70.22 -17.89 -42.70
N VAL A 13 -70.35 -17.37 -43.92
CA VAL A 13 -69.44 -16.88 -45.00
C VAL A 13 -67.90 -16.96 -44.79
N GLY A 14 -67.14 -17.39 -45.82
CA GLY A 14 -65.66 -17.38 -45.84
C GLY A 14 -65.05 -16.58 -47.00
N PRO A 15 -63.71 -16.58 -47.16
CA PRO A 15 -63.02 -16.43 -48.44
C PRO A 15 -62.48 -17.79 -48.95
N SER A 16 -62.53 -17.99 -50.27
CA SER A 16 -62.06 -19.20 -50.96
C SER A 16 -60.53 -19.37 -50.89
N THR A 17 -60.06 -20.58 -50.59
CA THR A 17 -58.71 -21.01 -50.99
C THR A 17 -58.80 -21.85 -52.26
N SER A 18 -58.42 -21.21 -53.37
CA SER A 18 -58.08 -21.86 -54.63
C SER A 18 -56.95 -22.86 -54.41
N ALA A 19 -57.08 -24.06 -54.99
CA ALA A 19 -56.00 -25.03 -55.08
C ALA A 19 -54.78 -24.41 -55.80
N LEU A 20 -53.64 -24.29 -55.10
CA LEU A 20 -52.38 -23.89 -55.71
C LEU A 20 -51.87 -24.99 -56.67
N PRO A 21 -51.27 -24.64 -57.83
CA PRO A 21 -50.87 -25.60 -58.86
C PRO A 21 -49.73 -26.53 -58.37
N PRO A 22 -49.56 -27.74 -58.97
CA PRO A 22 -48.60 -28.76 -58.53
C PRO A 22 -47.15 -28.27 -58.41
N GLY A 23 -46.75 -27.25 -59.19
CA GLY A 23 -45.42 -26.64 -59.13
C GLY A 23 -45.10 -25.88 -57.84
N SER A 24 -46.12 -25.41 -57.11
CA SER A 24 -45.94 -24.66 -55.86
C SER A 24 -45.51 -25.55 -54.69
N ARG A 25 -45.88 -26.85 -54.69
CA ARG A 25 -45.49 -27.81 -53.65
C ARG A 25 -44.00 -28.17 -53.70
N VAL A 26 -43.43 -28.30 -54.92
CA VAL A 26 -41.99 -28.56 -55.11
C VAL A 26 -41.19 -27.32 -54.71
N MET A 27 -41.64 -26.12 -55.10
CA MET A 27 -40.98 -24.87 -54.73
C MET A 27 -41.04 -24.62 -53.20
N ASN A 28 -42.18 -24.88 -52.55
CA ASN A 28 -42.30 -24.81 -51.08
C ASN A 28 -41.42 -25.84 -50.37
N TRP A 29 -41.28 -27.05 -50.94
CA TRP A 29 -40.43 -28.09 -50.38
C TRP A 29 -38.93 -27.77 -50.53
N LEU A 30 -38.51 -27.23 -51.68
CA LEU A 30 -37.14 -26.75 -51.91
C LEU A 30 -36.80 -25.54 -51.03
N THR A 31 -37.72 -24.60 -50.86
CA THR A 31 -37.57 -23.47 -49.93
C THR A 31 -37.42 -23.96 -48.49
N LYS A 32 -38.25 -24.91 -48.04
CA LYS A 32 -38.12 -25.51 -46.70
C LYS A 32 -36.81 -26.27 -46.50
N ILE A 33 -36.28 -26.95 -47.53
CA ILE A 33 -34.95 -27.58 -47.47
C ILE A 33 -33.86 -26.52 -47.35
N ARG A 34 -33.92 -25.46 -48.16
CA ARG A 34 -32.97 -24.34 -48.13
C ARG A 34 -32.99 -23.61 -46.79
N ASP A 35 -34.17 -23.38 -46.23
CA ASP A 35 -34.37 -22.69 -44.96
C ASP A 35 -33.90 -23.56 -43.79
N ARG A 36 -34.21 -24.86 -43.83
CA ARG A 36 -33.65 -25.85 -42.90
C ARG A 36 -32.13 -25.91 -42.97
N TRP A 37 -31.56 -25.82 -44.17
CA TRP A 37 -30.12 -25.80 -44.37
C TRP A 37 -29.49 -24.50 -43.88
N THR A 38 -30.17 -23.37 -44.06
CA THR A 38 -29.72 -22.06 -43.56
C THR A 38 -29.71 -22.06 -42.04
N ILE A 39 -30.81 -22.45 -41.37
CA ILE A 39 -30.88 -22.53 -39.91
C ILE A 39 -29.87 -23.55 -39.37
N GLY A 40 -29.70 -24.69 -40.05
CA GLY A 40 -28.72 -25.72 -39.69
C GLY A 40 -27.27 -25.26 -39.87
N ARG A 41 -26.98 -24.46 -40.89
CA ARG A 41 -25.63 -23.90 -41.15
C ARG A 41 -25.17 -22.97 -40.03
N PHE A 42 -26.10 -22.23 -39.43
CA PHE A 42 -25.77 -21.33 -38.32
C PHE A 42 -25.92 -22.00 -36.94
N ALA A 43 -26.50 -23.21 -36.84
CA ALA A 43 -26.78 -23.92 -35.59
C ALA A 43 -27.68 -23.15 -34.60
N GLN A 44 -28.71 -22.45 -35.11
CA GLN A 44 -29.44 -21.40 -34.36
C GLN A 44 -30.84 -21.75 -33.87
N PHE A 45 -31.25 -23.02 -33.94
CA PHE A 45 -32.58 -23.44 -33.48
C PHE A 45 -32.47 -24.34 -32.27
N ASP A 46 -32.95 -23.86 -31.12
CA ASP A 46 -33.00 -24.64 -29.89
C ASP A 46 -34.32 -25.41 -29.82
N GLY A 47 -34.25 -26.70 -30.19
CA GLY A 47 -35.42 -27.56 -30.17
C GLY A 47 -35.96 -27.87 -28.77
N ALA A 48 -35.11 -27.84 -27.74
CA ALA A 48 -35.52 -28.10 -26.37
C ALA A 48 -36.25 -26.89 -25.79
N LEU A 49 -35.69 -25.69 -25.98
CA LEU A 49 -36.33 -24.43 -25.60
C LEU A 49 -37.66 -24.23 -26.33
N TYR A 50 -37.69 -24.48 -27.64
CA TYR A 50 -38.91 -24.34 -28.45
C TYR A 50 -40.01 -25.30 -27.97
N CYS A 51 -39.68 -26.52 -27.58
CA CYS A 51 -40.67 -27.44 -27.00
C CYS A 51 -41.09 -27.01 -25.59
N SER A 52 -40.19 -26.43 -24.79
CA SER A 52 -40.53 -25.90 -23.46
C SER A 52 -41.51 -24.72 -23.55
N ALA A 53 -41.28 -23.81 -24.50
CA ALA A 53 -42.12 -22.63 -24.70
C ALA A 53 -43.47 -22.94 -25.36
N TYR A 54 -43.59 -24.07 -26.08
CA TYR A 54 -44.78 -24.44 -26.84
C TYR A 54 -45.26 -25.85 -26.48
N PRO A 55 -46.08 -26.00 -25.44
CA PRO A 55 -46.54 -27.30 -24.93
C PRO A 55 -47.24 -28.17 -25.99
N ASP A 56 -48.01 -27.58 -26.90
CA ASP A 56 -48.68 -28.26 -28.01
C ASP A 56 -47.70 -28.96 -28.99
N VAL A 57 -46.51 -28.38 -29.15
CA VAL A 57 -45.42 -28.98 -29.94
C VAL A 57 -44.75 -30.12 -29.15
N ALA A 58 -44.60 -29.97 -27.84
CA ALA A 58 -44.00 -30.97 -26.95
C ALA A 58 -44.89 -32.22 -26.73
N GLU A 59 -46.21 -32.04 -26.75
CA GLU A 59 -47.21 -33.11 -26.63
C GLU A 59 -47.40 -33.87 -27.95
N SER A 60 -47.12 -33.24 -29.09
CA SER A 60 -47.18 -33.90 -30.40
C SER A 60 -46.07 -34.94 -30.56
N LYS A 61 -46.44 -36.23 -30.67
CA LYS A 61 -45.48 -37.32 -30.98
C LYS A 61 -44.67 -37.07 -32.25
N LYS A 62 -45.24 -36.37 -33.25
CA LYS A 62 -44.58 -36.02 -34.51
C LYS A 62 -43.64 -34.83 -34.35
N TRP A 63 -44.10 -33.74 -33.74
CA TRP A 63 -43.35 -32.48 -33.70
C TRP A 63 -42.34 -32.39 -32.56
N ARG A 64 -42.56 -33.06 -31.42
CA ARG A 64 -41.58 -33.20 -30.33
C ARG A 64 -40.23 -33.73 -30.82
N ARG A 65 -40.24 -34.68 -31.77
CA ARG A 65 -39.01 -35.25 -32.36
C ARG A 65 -38.45 -34.41 -33.52
N ARG A 66 -39.18 -33.40 -34.00
CA ARG A 66 -38.82 -32.56 -35.16
C ARG A 66 -39.26 -31.10 -34.98
N PRO A 67 -38.85 -30.40 -33.89
CA PRO A 67 -39.34 -29.06 -33.58
C PRO A 67 -38.95 -28.01 -34.64
N LEU A 68 -37.76 -28.12 -35.23
CA LEU A 68 -37.38 -27.29 -36.38
C LEU A 68 -38.31 -27.49 -37.59
N GLY A 69 -38.79 -28.73 -37.79
CA GLY A 69 -39.76 -29.04 -38.83
C GLY A 69 -41.12 -28.39 -38.57
N HIS A 70 -41.51 -28.27 -37.30
CA HIS A 70 -42.72 -27.54 -36.89
C HIS A 70 -42.56 -26.05 -37.15
N PHE A 71 -41.49 -25.44 -36.67
CA PHE A 71 -41.23 -24.01 -36.85
C PHE A 71 -41.24 -23.59 -38.32
N LEU A 72 -40.53 -24.33 -39.19
CA LEU A 72 -40.50 -24.05 -40.63
C LEU A 72 -41.83 -24.30 -41.36
N SER A 73 -42.73 -25.09 -40.78
CA SER A 73 -43.99 -25.46 -41.44
C SER A 73 -45.19 -24.68 -40.94
N TYR A 74 -45.18 -24.26 -39.68
CA TYR A 74 -46.31 -23.63 -38.98
C TYR A 74 -45.82 -22.52 -38.07
N GLY A 75 -44.82 -22.79 -37.23
CA GLY A 75 -44.42 -21.89 -36.14
C GLY A 75 -44.03 -20.47 -36.58
N ALA A 76 -43.36 -20.30 -37.71
CA ALA A 76 -43.03 -18.96 -38.21
C ALA A 76 -44.26 -18.16 -38.67
N ALA A 77 -45.24 -18.82 -39.29
CA ALA A 77 -46.50 -18.20 -39.70
C ALA A 77 -47.42 -17.93 -38.49
N GLU A 78 -47.34 -18.77 -37.46
CA GLU A 78 -48.00 -18.58 -36.16
C GLU A 78 -47.23 -17.61 -35.25
N ARG A 79 -46.21 -16.92 -35.77
CA ARG A 79 -45.39 -15.92 -35.07
C ARG A 79 -44.73 -16.43 -33.77
N ARG A 80 -44.40 -17.72 -33.73
CA ARG A 80 -43.70 -18.36 -32.61
C ARG A 80 -42.21 -18.07 -32.65
N ASN A 81 -41.61 -17.79 -31.50
CA ASN A 81 -40.20 -17.43 -31.37
C ASN A 81 -39.31 -18.68 -31.48
N PRO A 82 -38.30 -18.71 -32.38
CA PRO A 82 -37.46 -19.88 -32.60
C PRO A 82 -36.38 -20.08 -31.52
N ARG A 83 -36.06 -19.03 -30.75
CA ARG A 83 -35.02 -19.02 -29.70
C ARG A 83 -35.16 -17.77 -28.81
N HIS A 84 -34.45 -17.75 -27.67
CA HIS A 84 -34.16 -16.50 -26.95
C HIS A 84 -33.35 -15.55 -27.83
N GLY A 85 -33.74 -14.26 -27.83
CA GLY A 85 -33.07 -13.19 -28.58
C GLY A 85 -33.60 -12.95 -30.00
N PHE A 86 -34.60 -13.70 -30.46
CA PHE A 86 -35.29 -13.43 -31.72
C PHE A 86 -36.81 -13.46 -31.53
N ASP A 87 -37.46 -12.31 -31.71
CA ASP A 87 -38.89 -12.14 -31.59
C ASP A 87 -39.51 -11.97 -32.98
N VAL A 88 -40.30 -12.96 -33.42
CA VAL A 88 -40.90 -12.98 -34.76
C VAL A 88 -41.91 -11.85 -34.93
N ASP A 89 -42.72 -11.58 -33.91
CA ASP A 89 -43.75 -10.54 -33.92
C ASP A 89 -43.12 -9.15 -33.97
N PHE A 90 -42.07 -8.92 -33.18
CA PHE A 90 -41.29 -7.69 -33.24
C PHE A 90 -40.60 -7.53 -34.59
N TYR A 91 -39.92 -8.57 -35.08
CA TYR A 91 -39.12 -8.49 -36.30
C TYR A 91 -39.96 -8.19 -37.53
N LEU A 92 -41.15 -8.80 -37.65
CA LEU A 92 -42.07 -8.50 -38.76
C LEU A 92 -42.64 -7.08 -38.67
N ARG A 93 -43.06 -6.63 -37.48
CA ARG A 93 -43.54 -5.25 -37.28
C ARG A 93 -42.48 -4.19 -37.58
N ALA A 94 -41.24 -4.46 -37.21
CA ALA A 94 -40.11 -3.55 -37.47
C ALA A 94 -39.63 -3.60 -38.93
N ASN A 95 -40.02 -4.63 -39.70
CA ASN A 95 -39.58 -4.86 -41.08
C ASN A 95 -40.76 -5.23 -42.00
N PRO A 96 -41.63 -4.25 -42.35
CA PRO A 96 -42.84 -4.51 -43.15
C PRO A 96 -42.55 -5.14 -44.53
N ASP A 97 -41.37 -4.87 -45.10
CA ASP A 97 -40.91 -5.47 -46.37
C ASP A 97 -40.71 -6.99 -46.26
N VAL A 98 -40.31 -7.49 -45.09
CA VAL A 98 -40.16 -8.92 -44.81
C VAL A 98 -41.53 -9.58 -44.63
N GLU A 99 -42.46 -8.87 -43.99
CA GLU A 99 -43.85 -9.33 -43.81
C GLU A 99 -44.59 -9.41 -45.15
N GLU A 100 -44.47 -8.38 -46.00
CA GLU A 100 -45.05 -8.34 -47.34
C GLU A 100 -44.44 -9.40 -48.27
N ALA A 101 -43.13 -9.65 -48.18
CA ALA A 101 -42.46 -10.69 -48.96
C ALA A 101 -42.84 -12.13 -48.53
N GLY A 102 -43.51 -12.31 -47.39
CA GLY A 102 -43.96 -13.62 -46.89
C GLY A 102 -42.81 -14.61 -46.64
N VAL A 103 -41.58 -14.12 -46.45
CA VAL A 103 -40.40 -14.95 -46.19
C VAL A 103 -40.31 -15.29 -44.71
N ASN A 104 -39.68 -16.42 -44.37
CA ASN A 104 -39.48 -16.77 -42.96
C ASN A 104 -38.61 -15.70 -42.27
N PRO A 105 -39.12 -14.99 -41.25
CA PRO A 105 -38.44 -13.82 -40.67
C PRO A 105 -37.09 -14.18 -40.03
N PHE A 106 -37.02 -15.36 -39.42
CA PHE A 106 -35.77 -15.85 -38.82
C PHE A 106 -34.72 -16.20 -39.88
N VAL A 107 -35.14 -16.84 -40.98
CA VAL A 107 -34.25 -17.12 -42.12
C VAL A 107 -33.81 -15.83 -42.81
N HIS A 108 -34.70 -14.85 -42.94
CA HIS A 108 -34.38 -13.54 -43.48
C HIS A 108 -33.32 -12.85 -42.65
N TYR A 109 -33.52 -12.77 -41.33
CA TYR A 109 -32.54 -12.19 -40.42
C TYR A 109 -31.17 -12.85 -40.53
N LEU A 110 -31.11 -14.19 -40.54
CA LEU A 110 -29.86 -14.95 -40.67
C LEU A 110 -29.13 -14.77 -42.01
N ARG A 111 -29.82 -14.38 -43.08
CA ARG A 111 -29.22 -14.21 -44.42
C ARG A 111 -28.87 -12.78 -44.75
N PHE A 112 -29.72 -11.85 -44.33
CA PHE A 112 -29.70 -10.45 -44.77
C PHE A 112 -29.83 -9.51 -43.59
N GLY A 113 -30.83 -9.72 -42.75
CA GLY A 113 -31.22 -8.71 -41.77
C GLY A 113 -30.14 -8.31 -40.77
N TYR A 114 -29.30 -9.24 -40.33
CA TYR A 114 -28.18 -8.89 -39.44
C TYR A 114 -27.13 -8.00 -40.12
N ARG A 115 -26.89 -8.16 -41.44
CA ARG A 115 -25.92 -7.35 -42.21
C ARG A 115 -26.45 -5.97 -42.51
N GLU A 116 -27.77 -5.86 -42.56
CA GLU A 116 -28.50 -4.63 -42.78
C GLU A 116 -28.76 -3.87 -41.46
N GLY A 117 -28.26 -4.38 -40.31
CA GLY A 117 -28.43 -3.74 -39.01
C GLY A 117 -29.86 -3.83 -38.43
N ARG A 118 -30.69 -4.75 -38.94
CA ARG A 118 -32.09 -4.90 -38.48
C ARG A 118 -32.14 -5.59 -37.12
N ALA A 119 -32.76 -4.97 -36.12
CA ALA A 119 -32.85 -5.51 -34.77
C ALA A 119 -33.70 -6.80 -34.71
N PRO A 120 -33.21 -7.91 -34.11
CA PRO A 120 -33.93 -9.19 -34.03
C PRO A 120 -35.02 -9.26 -32.94
N SER A 121 -35.00 -8.35 -31.97
CA SER A 121 -35.97 -8.26 -30.85
C SER A 121 -35.91 -6.87 -30.21
N GLN A 122 -36.84 -6.57 -29.30
CA GLN A 122 -36.91 -5.29 -28.58
C GLN A 122 -35.69 -5.03 -27.67
N ALA A 123 -35.03 -6.10 -27.19
CA ALA A 123 -33.80 -6.05 -26.40
C ALA A 123 -32.83 -7.13 -26.90
N PRO A 124 -32.03 -6.86 -27.96
CA PRO A 124 -31.18 -7.88 -28.56
C PRO A 124 -30.03 -8.30 -27.62
N ASP A 125 -29.87 -9.61 -27.42
CA ASP A 125 -28.71 -10.17 -26.72
C ASP A 125 -27.48 -10.15 -27.65
N LEU A 126 -26.70 -9.08 -27.54
CA LEU A 126 -25.50 -8.81 -28.36
C LEU A 126 -24.43 -9.92 -28.24
N PHE A 127 -24.36 -10.62 -27.10
CA PHE A 127 -23.45 -11.74 -26.91
C PHE A 127 -23.92 -12.98 -27.67
N SER A 128 -25.23 -13.23 -27.69
CA SER A 128 -25.85 -14.23 -28.57
C SER A 128 -25.70 -13.91 -30.05
N GLU A 129 -25.67 -12.63 -30.42
CA GLU A 129 -25.41 -12.22 -31.81
C GLU A 129 -23.97 -12.53 -32.24
N TRP A 130 -22.96 -12.22 -31.41
CA TRP A 130 -21.56 -12.56 -31.72
C TRP A 130 -21.34 -14.06 -31.98
N LYS A 131 -22.06 -14.93 -31.27
CA LYS A 131 -22.02 -16.40 -31.50
C LYS A 131 -22.51 -16.79 -32.90
N LEU A 132 -23.34 -15.98 -33.56
CA LEU A 132 -23.79 -16.22 -34.95
C LEU A 132 -22.62 -16.17 -35.95
N PHE A 133 -21.63 -15.33 -35.67
CA PHE A 133 -20.50 -15.05 -36.57
C PHE A 133 -19.29 -15.94 -36.30
N THR A 134 -19.35 -16.76 -35.25
CA THR A 134 -18.22 -17.50 -34.72
C THR A 134 -18.58 -19.00 -34.62
N PRO A 135 -18.49 -19.78 -35.72
CA PRO A 135 -19.05 -21.14 -35.76
C PRO A 135 -18.45 -22.04 -34.67
N PRO A 136 -19.27 -22.82 -33.93
CA PRO A 136 -18.78 -23.78 -32.95
C PRO A 136 -17.86 -24.81 -33.62
N VAL A 137 -16.82 -25.25 -32.91
CA VAL A 137 -15.79 -26.14 -33.46
C VAL A 137 -16.44 -27.49 -33.81
N SER A 138 -16.63 -27.75 -35.10
CA SER A 138 -17.06 -29.05 -35.61
C SER A 138 -15.87 -29.85 -36.14
N ARG A 139 -15.99 -31.19 -36.13
CA ARG A 139 -14.96 -32.11 -36.63
C ARG A 139 -14.60 -31.92 -38.12
N TRP A 140 -15.40 -31.16 -38.86
CA TRP A 140 -15.26 -30.95 -40.30
C TRP A 140 -14.68 -29.57 -40.68
N ASN A 141 -14.43 -28.68 -39.71
CA ASN A 141 -13.90 -27.32 -39.97
C ASN A 141 -12.42 -27.19 -39.59
N VAL A 142 -11.54 -27.68 -40.47
CA VAL A 142 -10.07 -27.67 -40.28
C VAL A 142 -9.52 -26.24 -40.14
N ALA A 143 -10.03 -25.29 -40.91
CA ALA A 143 -9.63 -23.88 -40.85
C ALA A 143 -9.98 -23.25 -39.48
N GLY A 144 -11.15 -23.57 -38.93
CA GLY A 144 -11.56 -23.14 -37.59
C GLY A 144 -10.68 -23.73 -36.49
N GLN A 145 -10.28 -25.00 -36.61
CA GLN A 145 -9.37 -25.62 -35.64
C GLN A 145 -7.98 -24.96 -35.65
N LEU A 146 -7.41 -24.69 -36.83
CA LEU A 146 -6.12 -24.00 -36.95
C LEU A 146 -6.15 -22.57 -36.39
N ARG A 147 -7.26 -21.84 -36.58
CA ARG A 147 -7.47 -20.51 -35.99
C ARG A 147 -7.41 -20.56 -34.46
N ARG A 148 -8.08 -21.52 -33.83
CA ARG A 148 -8.12 -21.70 -32.37
C ARG A 148 -6.76 -22.06 -31.77
N TRP A 149 -5.95 -22.84 -32.49
CA TRP A 149 -4.58 -23.10 -32.08
C TRP A 149 -3.70 -21.85 -32.09
N ARG A 150 -3.85 -20.98 -33.09
CA ARG A 150 -3.17 -19.67 -33.12
C ARG A 150 -3.63 -18.77 -31.97
N GLU A 151 -4.93 -18.70 -31.71
CA GLU A 151 -5.49 -17.92 -30.60
C GLU A 151 -4.96 -18.37 -29.23
N ALA A 152 -4.94 -19.68 -28.96
CA ALA A 152 -4.39 -20.23 -27.73
C ALA A 152 -2.88 -19.93 -27.57
N TRP A 153 -2.14 -19.91 -28.68
CA TRP A 153 -0.73 -19.52 -28.69
C TRP A 153 -0.55 -18.04 -28.34
N TRP A 154 -1.36 -17.14 -28.92
CA TRP A 154 -1.33 -15.71 -28.61
C TRP A 154 -1.66 -15.42 -27.15
N ILE A 155 -2.72 -16.06 -26.61
CA ILE A 155 -3.08 -15.92 -25.20
C ILE A 155 -1.93 -16.39 -24.30
N LYS A 156 -1.33 -17.55 -24.61
CA LYS A 156 -0.20 -18.09 -23.85
C LYS A 156 1.00 -17.13 -23.84
N LYS A 157 1.29 -16.46 -24.97
CA LYS A 157 2.39 -15.51 -25.07
C LYS A 157 2.15 -14.19 -24.32
N SER A 158 0.89 -13.84 -24.05
CA SER A 158 0.54 -12.58 -23.41
C SER A 158 0.78 -12.55 -21.90
N HIS A 159 0.86 -13.71 -21.23
CA HIS A 159 0.89 -13.85 -19.76
C HIS A 159 -0.32 -13.23 -19.02
N ARG A 160 -1.37 -12.76 -19.73
CA ARG A 160 -2.57 -12.11 -19.17
C ARG A 160 -3.75 -13.06 -18.94
N PHE A 161 -3.54 -14.35 -19.08
CA PHE A 161 -4.53 -15.40 -18.78
C PHE A 161 -4.00 -16.21 -17.61
N SER A 162 -4.71 -16.23 -16.48
CA SER A 162 -4.33 -17.03 -15.30
C SER A 162 -4.99 -18.41 -15.39
N PRO A 163 -4.22 -19.48 -15.60
CA PRO A 163 -4.72 -20.85 -15.60
C PRO A 163 -5.47 -21.18 -14.31
N GLU A 164 -4.86 -20.91 -13.16
CA GLU A 164 -5.33 -21.28 -11.82
C GLU A 164 -6.63 -20.55 -11.46
N TRP A 165 -6.70 -19.25 -11.73
CA TRP A 165 -7.91 -18.45 -11.55
C TRP A 165 -9.06 -18.93 -12.45
N TYR A 166 -8.76 -19.21 -13.71
CA TYR A 166 -9.75 -19.71 -14.66
C TYR A 166 -10.32 -21.07 -14.22
N TRP A 167 -9.51 -21.95 -13.62
CA TRP A 167 -10.05 -23.20 -13.04
C TRP A 167 -10.82 -22.98 -11.75
N GLY A 168 -10.34 -22.13 -10.84
CA GLY A 168 -11.02 -21.84 -9.58
C GLY A 168 -12.44 -21.31 -9.79
N ARG A 169 -12.64 -20.48 -10.81
CA ARG A 169 -13.96 -19.93 -11.15
C ARG A 169 -14.85 -20.85 -11.98
N ASN A 170 -14.32 -21.96 -12.47
CA ASN A 170 -15.02 -22.90 -13.35
C ASN A 170 -14.79 -24.36 -12.89
N PRO A 171 -15.22 -24.73 -11.65
CA PRO A 171 -14.99 -26.06 -11.08
C PRO A 171 -15.69 -27.18 -11.85
N ASP A 172 -16.79 -26.87 -12.53
CA ASP A 172 -17.52 -27.77 -13.43
C ASP A 172 -16.63 -28.31 -14.57
N VAL A 173 -15.73 -27.47 -15.08
CA VAL A 173 -14.75 -27.81 -16.12
C VAL A 173 -13.65 -28.73 -15.55
N LEU A 174 -13.20 -28.46 -14.32
CA LEU A 174 -12.18 -29.25 -13.64
C LEU A 174 -12.69 -30.66 -13.31
N GLU A 175 -13.94 -30.75 -12.88
CA GLU A 175 -14.60 -32.03 -12.57
C GLU A 175 -14.85 -32.86 -13.83
N ALA A 176 -15.27 -32.23 -14.94
CA ALA A 176 -15.41 -32.89 -16.23
C ALA A 176 -14.05 -33.37 -16.80
N ALA A 177 -12.99 -32.58 -16.64
CA ALA A 177 -11.62 -32.95 -17.02
C ALA A 177 -11.08 -34.12 -16.18
N ARG A 178 -11.40 -34.16 -14.88
CA ARG A 178 -11.06 -35.26 -13.95
C ARG A 178 -11.86 -36.54 -14.26
N LYS A 179 -13.15 -36.45 -14.56
CA LYS A 179 -14.00 -37.60 -14.99
C LYS A 179 -13.54 -38.18 -16.34
N SER A 180 -13.01 -37.34 -17.23
CA SER A 180 -12.43 -37.76 -18.52
C SER A 180 -11.08 -38.49 -18.39
N PHE A 181 -10.44 -38.44 -17.22
CA PHE A 181 -9.17 -39.11 -16.94
C PHE A 181 -9.31 -40.63 -16.78
N TRP A 182 -10.48 -41.11 -16.31
CA TRP A 182 -10.77 -42.53 -16.09
C TRP A 182 -11.09 -43.33 -17.37
N TRP A 183 -11.39 -42.68 -18.50
CA TRP A 183 -11.69 -43.37 -19.77
C TRP A 183 -10.43 -43.66 -20.61
N ARG A 184 -9.24 -43.22 -20.18
CA ARG A 184 -8.02 -43.23 -21.01
C ARG A 184 -7.19 -44.52 -20.97
N TYR A 185 -7.70 -45.59 -20.34
CA TYR A 185 -7.01 -46.88 -20.23
C TYR A 185 -7.60 -48.00 -21.10
N ARG A 186 -8.26 -47.68 -22.23
CA ARG A 186 -8.64 -48.71 -23.23
C ARG A 186 -8.57 -48.24 -24.68
N LYS A 187 -7.50 -48.71 -25.35
CA LYS A 187 -7.25 -48.95 -26.78
C LYS A 187 -7.44 -47.83 -27.84
N SER A 188 -6.43 -47.83 -28.73
CA SER A 188 -6.39 -47.40 -30.14
C SER A 188 -5.74 -46.05 -30.44
N ARG A 189 -4.52 -46.13 -30.98
CA ARG A 189 -3.86 -45.09 -31.78
C ARG A 189 -4.73 -44.75 -33.00
N PHE A 190 -4.69 -43.47 -33.38
CA PHE A 190 -5.32 -42.83 -34.55
C PHE A 190 -6.86 -42.81 -34.60
N SER A 191 -7.45 -41.78 -33.99
CA SER A 191 -8.66 -41.16 -34.54
C SER A 191 -8.69 -39.64 -34.28
N PRO A 192 -9.31 -38.82 -35.15
CA PRO A 192 -9.41 -37.36 -34.99
C PRO A 192 -10.21 -36.89 -33.76
N LEU A 193 -10.83 -37.81 -32.99
CA LEU A 193 -11.51 -37.49 -31.72
C LEU A 193 -10.53 -37.13 -30.60
N GLY A 194 -9.24 -37.45 -30.73
CA GLY A 194 -8.23 -37.18 -29.71
C GLY A 194 -7.89 -35.69 -29.49
N ALA A 195 -8.19 -34.81 -30.45
CA ALA A 195 -7.83 -33.39 -30.36
C ALA A 195 -8.79 -32.58 -29.46
N VAL A 196 -10.10 -32.90 -29.48
CA VAL A 196 -11.11 -32.23 -28.64
C VAL A 196 -11.01 -32.68 -27.19
N SER A 197 -10.74 -33.97 -26.96
CA SER A 197 -10.50 -34.53 -25.61
C SER A 197 -9.22 -33.98 -24.94
N LYS A 198 -8.15 -33.71 -25.69
CA LYS A 198 -6.92 -33.05 -25.18
C LYS A 198 -7.05 -31.53 -25.01
N ALA A 199 -8.07 -30.90 -25.60
CA ALA A 199 -8.31 -29.46 -25.46
C ALA A 199 -8.97 -29.11 -24.12
N MET A 200 -9.75 -30.04 -23.54
CA MET A 200 -10.44 -29.83 -22.26
C MET A 200 -9.55 -30.02 -21.01
N THR A 201 -8.28 -30.40 -21.17
CA THR A 201 -7.33 -30.59 -20.06
C THR A 201 -6.38 -29.40 -19.83
N HIS A 202 -6.57 -28.28 -20.54
CA HIS A 202 -5.73 -27.09 -20.44
C HIS A 202 -6.61 -25.83 -20.52
N PRO A 203 -6.47 -24.83 -19.64
CA PRO A 203 -7.52 -23.83 -19.41
C PRO A 203 -7.57 -22.79 -20.52
N ILE A 204 -6.42 -22.41 -21.09
CA ILE A 204 -6.37 -21.58 -22.30
C ILE A 204 -7.08 -22.27 -23.47
N ARG A 205 -6.92 -23.59 -23.60
CA ARG A 205 -7.57 -24.35 -24.68
C ARG A 205 -9.06 -24.50 -24.39
N HIS A 206 -9.44 -24.75 -23.15
CA HIS A 206 -10.83 -24.75 -22.74
C HIS A 206 -11.49 -23.40 -23.03
N PHE A 207 -10.87 -22.28 -22.63
CA PHE A 207 -11.38 -20.94 -22.86
C PHE A 207 -11.58 -20.66 -24.35
N VAL A 208 -10.56 -20.90 -25.18
CA VAL A 208 -10.64 -20.62 -26.62
C VAL A 208 -11.65 -21.51 -27.35
N TRP A 209 -11.86 -22.76 -26.91
CA TRP A 209 -12.79 -23.68 -27.55
C TRP A 209 -14.23 -23.60 -27.02
N CYS A 210 -14.40 -23.29 -25.72
CA CYS A 210 -15.69 -23.37 -25.03
C CYS A 210 -15.94 -22.11 -24.17
N GLY A 211 -14.98 -21.75 -23.31
CA GLY A 211 -15.20 -20.72 -22.28
C GLY A 211 -15.60 -19.34 -22.81
N VAL A 212 -14.95 -18.85 -23.87
CA VAL A 212 -15.28 -17.56 -24.48
C VAL A 212 -16.70 -17.54 -25.04
N TYR A 213 -17.22 -18.69 -25.47
CA TYR A 213 -18.58 -18.84 -25.97
C TYR A 213 -19.61 -19.03 -24.86
N GLU A 214 -19.19 -19.48 -23.70
CA GLU A 214 -20.02 -19.53 -22.50
C GLU A 214 -20.06 -18.16 -21.80
N GLY A 215 -19.24 -17.21 -22.26
CA GLY A 215 -19.10 -15.89 -21.65
C GLY A 215 -18.26 -15.94 -20.38
N ARG A 216 -17.45 -16.99 -20.21
CA ARG A 216 -16.55 -17.12 -19.08
C ARG A 216 -15.42 -16.11 -19.23
N HIS A 217 -15.05 -15.51 -18.12
CA HIS A 217 -13.99 -14.52 -18.10
C HIS A 217 -12.63 -15.23 -18.26
N PRO A 218 -11.72 -14.73 -19.13
CA PRO A 218 -10.37 -15.27 -19.24
C PRO A 218 -9.43 -14.80 -18.12
N ALA A 219 -9.74 -13.65 -17.52
CA ALA A 219 -8.99 -13.01 -16.44
C ALA A 219 -9.91 -12.00 -15.72
N THR A 220 -9.47 -11.50 -14.57
CA THR A 220 -10.16 -10.45 -13.79
C THR A 220 -10.31 -9.13 -14.55
N VAL A 221 -9.37 -8.84 -15.46
CA VAL A 221 -9.28 -7.56 -16.18
C VAL A 221 -10.06 -7.51 -17.50
N PHE A 222 -10.83 -8.55 -17.83
CA PHE A 222 -11.50 -8.62 -19.14
C PHE A 222 -12.86 -9.30 -19.05
N ASP A 223 -13.91 -8.60 -19.47
CA ASP A 223 -15.25 -9.16 -19.65
C ASP A 223 -15.56 -9.31 -21.15
N PRO A 224 -15.67 -10.56 -21.67
CA PRO A 224 -16.03 -10.80 -23.05
C PRO A 224 -17.38 -10.21 -23.47
N ARG A 225 -18.36 -10.14 -22.56
CA ARG A 225 -19.71 -9.63 -22.86
C ARG A 225 -19.67 -8.12 -22.99
N PHE A 226 -19.12 -7.41 -22.01
CA PHE A 226 -18.91 -5.98 -22.11
C PHE A 226 -18.10 -5.62 -23.35
N TYR A 227 -16.96 -6.29 -23.57
CA TYR A 227 -16.06 -5.92 -24.66
C TYR A 227 -16.75 -6.03 -26.04
N LEU A 228 -17.61 -7.02 -26.23
CA LEU A 228 -18.41 -7.19 -27.44
C LEU A 228 -19.57 -6.19 -27.55
N CYS A 229 -20.13 -5.75 -26.42
CA CYS A 229 -21.13 -4.69 -26.39
C CYS A 229 -20.52 -3.33 -26.75
N ALA A 230 -19.33 -3.02 -26.22
CA ALA A 230 -18.65 -1.75 -26.44
C ALA A 230 -17.95 -1.66 -27.81
N ASN A 231 -17.62 -2.78 -28.44
CA ASN A 231 -16.85 -2.83 -29.70
C ASN A 231 -17.62 -3.58 -30.79
N GLU A 232 -18.49 -2.85 -31.50
CA GLU A 232 -19.29 -3.40 -32.59
C GLU A 232 -18.46 -4.00 -33.73
N ASP A 233 -17.33 -3.39 -34.09
CA ASP A 233 -16.41 -3.90 -35.10
C ASP A 233 -15.84 -5.29 -34.73
N VAL A 234 -15.53 -5.51 -33.46
CA VAL A 234 -15.09 -6.81 -32.93
C VAL A 234 -16.23 -7.81 -32.95
N ARG A 235 -17.45 -7.38 -32.58
CA ARG A 235 -18.67 -8.21 -32.61
C ARG A 235 -19.02 -8.66 -34.03
N VAL A 236 -19.00 -7.75 -35.00
CA VAL A 236 -19.34 -8.01 -36.41
C VAL A 236 -18.24 -8.83 -37.11
N SER A 237 -16.97 -8.64 -36.74
CA SER A 237 -15.87 -9.43 -37.32
C SER A 237 -15.84 -10.91 -36.88
N GLY A 238 -16.58 -11.27 -35.83
CA GLY A 238 -16.55 -12.62 -35.24
C GLY A 238 -15.19 -12.98 -34.63
N SER A 239 -14.38 -11.97 -34.29
CA SER A 239 -13.07 -12.17 -33.67
C SER A 239 -13.23 -12.62 -32.22
N ASN A 240 -12.29 -13.42 -31.72
CA ASN A 240 -12.23 -13.74 -30.29
C ASN A 240 -11.96 -12.42 -29.52
N PRO A 241 -12.88 -11.95 -28.65
CA PRO A 241 -12.80 -10.62 -28.05
C PRO A 241 -11.53 -10.44 -27.22
N PHE A 242 -11.13 -11.48 -26.48
CA PHE A 242 -9.92 -11.41 -25.66
C PHE A 242 -8.63 -11.37 -26.51
N VAL A 243 -8.58 -12.14 -27.60
CA VAL A 243 -7.43 -12.12 -28.52
C VAL A 243 -7.36 -10.79 -29.28
N HIS A 244 -8.50 -10.23 -29.66
CA HIS A 244 -8.55 -8.91 -30.27
C HIS A 244 -8.02 -7.84 -29.31
N TYR A 245 -8.50 -7.85 -28.07
CA TYR A 245 -8.03 -6.94 -27.03
C TYR A 245 -6.52 -7.02 -26.84
N LEU A 246 -5.97 -8.23 -26.69
CA LEU A 246 -4.54 -8.45 -26.51
C LEU A 246 -3.69 -7.96 -27.70
N ARG A 247 -4.22 -7.99 -28.92
CA ARG A 247 -3.46 -7.66 -30.14
C ARG A 247 -3.60 -6.22 -30.59
N HIS A 248 -4.76 -5.63 -30.33
CA HIS A 248 -5.17 -4.35 -30.91
C HIS A 248 -5.80 -3.45 -29.84
N GLY A 249 -6.76 -3.99 -29.08
CA GLY A 249 -7.53 -3.19 -28.12
C GLY A 249 -6.71 -2.48 -27.04
N ILE A 250 -5.62 -3.10 -26.55
CA ILE A 250 -4.73 -2.46 -25.57
C ILE A 250 -4.04 -1.22 -26.16
N HIS A 251 -3.55 -1.31 -27.39
CA HIS A 251 -2.83 -0.21 -28.04
C HIS A 251 -3.78 0.87 -28.58
N GLU A 252 -5.02 0.48 -28.86
CA GLU A 252 -6.09 1.38 -29.30
C GLU A 252 -6.84 2.00 -28.10
N GLY A 253 -6.45 1.72 -26.86
CA GLY A 253 -7.07 2.28 -25.65
C GLY A 253 -8.51 1.81 -25.41
N ARG A 254 -8.92 0.67 -25.96
CA ARG A 254 -10.30 0.15 -25.86
C ARG A 254 -10.57 -0.46 -24.50
N SER A 255 -11.67 -0.06 -23.85
CA SER A 255 -12.08 -0.56 -22.54
C SER A 255 -12.35 -2.06 -22.56
N ALA A 256 -11.70 -2.79 -21.65
CA ALA A 256 -11.76 -4.25 -21.52
C ALA A 256 -12.98 -4.78 -20.75
N ARG A 257 -13.67 -3.90 -20.03
CA ARG A 257 -14.82 -4.13 -19.13
C ARG A 257 -15.56 -2.80 -18.89
N ASP A 258 -16.76 -2.85 -18.30
CA ASP A 258 -17.62 -1.67 -18.16
C ASP A 258 -16.95 -0.54 -17.39
N VAL A 259 -16.94 0.64 -18.01
CA VAL A 259 -16.38 1.86 -17.44
C VAL A 259 -17.39 2.59 -16.57
N ARG A 260 -18.64 2.11 -16.44
CA ARG A 260 -19.58 2.50 -15.39
C ARG A 260 -19.34 1.75 -14.07
N GLU A 261 -18.69 0.59 -14.15
CA GLU A 261 -17.94 -0.03 -13.04
C GLU A 261 -16.49 0.52 -12.95
N LEU A 262 -16.14 1.53 -13.77
CA LEU A 262 -14.90 2.32 -13.68
C LEU A 262 -15.20 3.83 -13.76
N HIS A 263 -16.41 4.28 -13.38
CA HIS A 263 -16.81 5.69 -13.47
C HIS A 263 -16.31 6.45 -12.25
N THR A 264 -14.99 6.48 -12.17
CA THR A 264 -14.22 7.61 -11.66
C THR A 264 -13.04 7.77 -12.60
N SER A 265 -13.19 8.59 -13.64
CA SER A 265 -12.04 9.32 -14.20
C SER A 265 -12.48 10.38 -15.22
N GLY A 266 -12.78 11.55 -14.68
CA GLY A 266 -12.40 12.81 -15.28
C GLY A 266 -11.32 13.44 -14.41
N THR A 267 -10.05 13.31 -14.83
CA THR A 267 -8.89 14.12 -14.43
C THR A 267 -8.76 14.54 -12.95
N GLY A 268 -8.09 13.71 -12.16
CA GLY A 268 -7.61 14.02 -10.81
C GLY A 268 -6.96 12.78 -10.19
N LEU A 269 -5.83 12.95 -9.50
CA LEU A 269 -5.13 11.87 -8.79
C LEU A 269 -6.00 11.30 -7.65
N GLU A 270 -6.67 10.17 -7.85
CA GLU A 270 -7.38 9.43 -6.80
C GLU A 270 -6.98 7.94 -6.77
N LEU A 271 -6.84 7.42 -5.55
CA LEU A 271 -6.55 6.01 -5.26
C LEU A 271 -7.82 5.17 -5.48
N PRO A 272 -7.71 3.89 -5.87
CA PRO A 272 -8.88 3.07 -6.17
C PRO A 272 -9.69 2.80 -4.90
N GLY A 273 -10.91 3.35 -4.85
CA GLY A 273 -11.99 2.85 -4.00
C GLY A 273 -12.59 1.60 -4.64
N GLU A 274 -12.62 0.50 -3.90
CA GLU A 274 -13.31 -0.74 -4.31
C GLU A 274 -14.83 -0.48 -4.34
N GLU A 275 -15.49 -0.58 -5.50
CA GLU A 275 -16.96 -0.75 -5.54
C GLU A 275 -17.29 -2.15 -5.01
N PHE A 276 -17.67 -2.22 -3.73
CA PHE A 276 -18.14 -3.44 -3.09
C PHE A 276 -19.47 -3.89 -3.68
N THR A 277 -19.43 -5.00 -4.41
CA THR A 277 -20.59 -5.85 -4.64
C THR A 277 -21.29 -6.13 -3.31
N ARG A 278 -22.60 -5.88 -3.24
CA ARG A 278 -23.52 -6.28 -2.16
C ARG A 278 -23.24 -7.72 -1.72
N ALA A 279 -22.44 -7.88 -0.66
CA ALA A 279 -22.44 -9.08 0.15
C ALA A 279 -23.67 -9.03 1.04
N GLU A 280 -24.42 -10.13 1.08
CA GLU A 280 -25.65 -10.29 1.85
C GLU A 280 -25.34 -10.25 3.35
N GLY A 281 -25.46 -9.06 3.93
CA GLY A 281 -25.35 -8.73 5.36
C GLY A 281 -25.46 -7.22 5.54
N GLU A 282 -26.26 -6.75 6.50
CA GLU A 282 -26.45 -5.33 6.75
C GLU A 282 -25.24 -4.79 7.54
N PHE A 283 -24.34 -4.05 6.86
CA PHE A 283 -23.21 -3.37 7.52
C PHE A 283 -23.76 -2.23 8.38
N SER A 284 -23.83 -2.47 9.69
CA SER A 284 -24.32 -1.52 10.68
C SER A 284 -23.42 -1.56 11.93
N PRO A 285 -22.21 -0.97 11.88
CA PRO A 285 -21.32 -0.89 13.04
C PRO A 285 -21.92 -0.03 14.15
N LYS A 286 -21.63 -0.31 15.42
CA LYS A 286 -22.12 0.53 16.52
C LYS A 286 -21.31 1.84 16.57
N VAL A 287 -21.99 2.98 16.69
CA VAL A 287 -21.33 4.29 16.85
C VAL A 287 -21.47 4.78 18.30
N SER A 288 -20.37 5.10 18.96
CA SER A 288 -20.37 5.81 20.25
C SER A 288 -20.36 7.31 20.01
N VAL A 289 -21.47 7.97 20.33
CA VAL A 289 -21.61 9.43 20.28
C VAL A 289 -21.21 10.00 21.64
N ILE A 290 -20.12 10.75 21.68
CA ILE A 290 -19.60 11.38 22.90
C ILE A 290 -19.99 12.86 22.86
N VAL A 291 -20.71 13.34 23.87
CA VAL A 291 -21.12 14.75 23.99
C VAL A 291 -20.41 15.38 25.19
N PRO A 292 -19.23 16.01 25.01
CA PRO A 292 -18.57 16.75 26.06
C PRO A 292 -19.27 18.11 26.28
N ASN A 293 -19.54 18.45 27.53
CA ASN A 293 -20.26 19.65 27.91
C ASN A 293 -19.60 20.41 29.07
N PHE A 294 -19.49 21.72 28.91
CA PHE A 294 -19.15 22.65 29.98
C PHE A 294 -19.84 24.01 29.75
N ASN A 295 -20.80 24.37 30.59
CA ASN A 295 -21.51 25.66 30.55
C ASN A 295 -22.17 26.03 29.18
N HIS A 296 -22.76 25.04 28.49
CA HIS A 296 -23.40 25.22 27.18
C HIS A 296 -24.92 25.03 27.20
N ALA A 297 -25.60 25.29 28.33
CA ALA A 297 -27.05 25.06 28.47
C ALA A 297 -27.90 25.72 27.37
N GLY A 298 -27.47 26.86 26.84
CA GLY A 298 -28.17 27.60 25.78
C GLY A 298 -28.15 26.92 24.40
N TYR A 299 -27.17 26.06 24.13
CA TYR A 299 -26.98 25.40 22.82
C TYR A 299 -27.27 23.90 22.88
N LEU A 300 -27.09 23.32 24.07
CA LEU A 300 -27.16 21.89 24.32
C LEU A 300 -28.45 21.21 23.82
N PRO A 301 -29.67 21.77 23.96
CA PRO A 301 -30.88 21.14 23.42
C PRO A 301 -30.82 20.93 21.91
N GLN A 302 -30.36 21.94 21.14
CA GLN A 302 -30.24 21.84 19.69
C GLN A 302 -29.25 20.73 19.29
N ARG A 303 -28.12 20.65 20.01
CA ARG A 303 -27.14 19.58 19.78
C ARG A 303 -27.74 18.21 20.03
N LEU A 304 -28.32 18.00 21.21
CA LEU A 304 -28.87 16.70 21.59
C LEU A 304 -30.01 16.28 20.65
N ASP A 305 -30.89 17.21 20.26
CA ASP A 305 -31.92 16.95 19.26
C ASP A 305 -31.31 16.48 17.94
N SER A 306 -30.22 17.12 17.47
CA SER A 306 -29.54 16.68 16.24
C SER A 306 -28.88 15.30 16.36
N VAL A 307 -28.45 14.89 17.56
CA VAL A 307 -27.87 13.56 17.84
C VAL A 307 -28.96 12.48 17.88
N TYR A 308 -30.02 12.69 18.65
CA TYR A 308 -31.07 11.69 18.83
C TYR A 308 -32.01 11.56 17.63
N ALA A 309 -32.06 12.58 16.76
CA ALA A 309 -32.83 12.55 15.52
C ALA A 309 -32.03 12.05 14.29
N GLN A 310 -30.79 11.56 14.47
CA GLN A 310 -30.01 10.97 13.37
C GLN A 310 -30.75 9.82 12.70
N THR A 311 -30.68 9.67 11.38
CA THR A 311 -31.30 8.56 10.65
C THR A 311 -30.61 7.23 10.92
N TYR A 312 -29.33 7.25 11.30
CA TYR A 312 -28.59 6.08 11.75
C TYR A 312 -28.83 5.80 13.23
N GLN A 313 -29.38 4.62 13.55
CA GLN A 313 -29.93 4.31 14.88
C GLN A 313 -29.08 3.36 15.73
N ASN A 314 -28.07 2.68 15.16
CA ASN A 314 -27.20 1.79 15.92
C ASN A 314 -26.12 2.58 16.69
N VAL A 315 -26.57 3.33 17.70
CA VAL A 315 -25.75 4.27 18.45
C VAL A 315 -25.84 4.01 19.96
N GLU A 316 -24.77 4.35 20.67
CA GLU A 316 -24.84 4.69 22.08
C GLU A 316 -24.45 6.15 22.27
N VAL A 317 -24.96 6.79 23.32
CA VAL A 317 -24.68 8.18 23.64
C VAL A 317 -24.01 8.26 25.02
N ILE A 318 -22.88 8.95 25.09
CA ILE A 318 -22.08 9.18 26.30
C ILE A 318 -22.07 10.68 26.54
N LEU A 319 -22.88 11.13 27.49
CA LEU A 319 -22.97 12.51 27.93
C LEU A 319 -21.93 12.76 29.03
N LEU A 320 -21.05 13.73 28.84
CA LEU A 320 -20.03 14.12 29.82
C LEU A 320 -20.27 15.57 30.23
N ASP A 321 -20.46 15.81 31.53
CA ASP A 321 -20.50 17.17 32.09
C ASP A 321 -19.23 17.45 32.90
N ASP A 322 -18.49 18.48 32.51
CA ASP A 322 -17.24 18.86 33.16
C ASP A 322 -17.41 19.85 34.32
N CYS A 323 -18.37 19.56 35.20
CA CYS A 323 -18.71 20.40 36.36
C CYS A 323 -19.28 21.77 35.94
N SER A 324 -20.34 21.76 35.12
CA SER A 324 -21.04 23.00 34.71
C SER A 324 -21.74 23.68 35.88
N GLU A 325 -21.74 25.01 35.87
CA GLU A 325 -22.42 25.87 36.86
C GLU A 325 -23.77 26.41 36.36
N ASP A 326 -24.07 26.23 35.07
CA ASP A 326 -25.35 26.59 34.45
C ASP A 326 -26.37 25.44 34.48
N ASP A 327 -27.47 25.55 33.73
CA ASP A 327 -28.54 24.55 33.71
C ASP A 327 -28.19 23.27 32.91
N SER A 328 -26.95 23.10 32.45
CA SER A 328 -26.55 22.00 31.58
C SER A 328 -26.81 20.62 32.19
N GLN A 329 -26.47 20.42 33.48
CA GLN A 329 -26.66 19.12 34.12
C GLN A 329 -28.13 18.70 34.18
N ASN A 330 -29.06 19.65 34.34
CA ASN A 330 -30.49 19.34 34.35
C ASN A 330 -30.96 18.92 32.95
N ILE A 331 -30.51 19.63 31.90
CA ILE A 331 -30.81 19.27 30.51
C ILE A 331 -30.27 17.87 30.19
N LEU A 332 -28.99 17.59 30.49
CA LEU A 332 -28.39 16.28 30.26
C LEU A 332 -29.14 15.16 30.98
N ARG A 333 -29.58 15.38 32.22
CA ARG A 333 -30.39 14.41 32.98
C ARG A 333 -31.73 14.13 32.30
N GLN A 334 -32.40 15.17 31.79
CA GLN A 334 -33.68 15.01 31.08
C GLN A 334 -33.54 14.15 29.81
N TYR A 335 -32.51 14.39 29.00
CA TYR A 335 -32.27 13.56 27.81
C TYR A 335 -31.87 12.13 28.18
N ARG A 336 -31.01 11.94 29.19
CA ARG A 336 -30.66 10.60 29.69
C ARG A 336 -31.88 9.84 30.21
N ASP A 337 -32.80 10.51 30.89
CA ASP A 337 -34.04 9.88 31.39
C ASP A 337 -35.01 9.56 30.25
N THR A 338 -35.02 10.38 29.18
CA THR A 338 -35.86 10.17 27.99
C THR A 338 -35.33 9.04 27.11
N TYR A 339 -34.01 8.93 26.95
CA TYR A 339 -33.31 7.96 26.10
C TYR A 339 -32.47 6.98 26.92
N SER A 340 -33.05 6.44 28.00
CA SER A 340 -32.32 5.66 29.01
C SER A 340 -31.74 4.34 28.51
N GLU A 341 -32.24 3.81 27.40
CA GLU A 341 -31.80 2.51 26.87
C GLU A 341 -30.42 2.55 26.22
N ASN A 342 -30.01 3.71 25.69
CA ASN A 342 -28.75 3.87 24.95
C ASN A 342 -27.90 5.05 25.43
N THR A 343 -28.26 5.70 26.54
CA THR A 343 -27.57 6.91 27.03
C THR A 343 -26.94 6.71 28.40
N ARG A 344 -25.65 7.07 28.51
CA ARG A 344 -24.91 7.17 29.79
C ARG A 344 -24.61 8.63 30.08
N LEU A 345 -24.77 9.06 31.33
CA LEU A 345 -24.39 10.39 31.80
C LEU A 345 -23.34 10.28 32.90
N LEU A 346 -22.22 11.00 32.73
CA LEU A 346 -21.19 11.15 33.74
C LEU A 346 -20.99 12.63 34.02
N CYS A 347 -21.19 13.04 35.27
CA CYS A 347 -20.90 14.40 35.74
C CYS A 347 -19.64 14.37 36.59
N ASN A 348 -18.72 15.30 36.33
CA ASN A 348 -17.49 15.42 37.09
C ASN A 348 -17.72 16.12 38.43
N GLU A 349 -16.98 15.67 39.45
CA GLU A 349 -16.95 16.35 40.75
C GLU A 349 -16.08 17.61 40.71
N THR A 350 -15.05 17.61 39.86
CA THR A 350 -14.11 18.72 39.64
C THR A 350 -13.95 18.95 38.15
N ASN A 351 -13.90 20.22 37.74
CA ASN A 351 -13.62 20.57 36.35
C ASN A 351 -12.24 20.03 35.93
N SER A 352 -12.17 19.40 34.76
CA SER A 352 -10.97 18.75 34.25
C SER A 352 -9.91 19.72 33.73
N GLY A 353 -10.31 20.97 33.47
CA GLY A 353 -9.49 22.06 32.97
C GLY A 353 -9.29 22.08 31.45
N ASN A 354 -9.60 20.99 30.75
CA ASN A 354 -9.28 20.86 29.32
C ASN A 354 -10.22 19.89 28.59
N VAL A 355 -10.68 20.26 27.40
CA VAL A 355 -11.62 19.46 26.59
C VAL A 355 -11.05 18.11 26.14
N PHE A 356 -9.75 18.02 25.83
CA PHE A 356 -9.12 16.79 25.37
C PHE A 356 -9.07 15.70 26.45
N ARG A 357 -9.09 16.08 27.73
CA ARG A 357 -9.28 15.14 28.86
C ARG A 357 -10.68 14.52 28.85
N GLN A 358 -11.70 15.29 28.46
CA GLN A 358 -13.06 14.76 28.27
C GLN A 358 -13.13 13.85 27.06
N TRP A 359 -12.41 14.17 25.97
CA TRP A 359 -12.35 13.30 24.80
C TRP A 359 -11.70 11.96 25.12
N ALA A 360 -10.53 11.96 25.76
CA ALA A 360 -9.85 10.74 26.19
C ALA A 360 -10.75 9.87 27.06
N ARG A 361 -11.42 10.48 28.05
CA ARG A 361 -12.38 9.77 28.91
C ARG A 361 -13.59 9.25 28.14
N GLY A 362 -14.14 10.03 27.21
CA GLY A 362 -15.26 9.61 26.38
C GLY A 362 -14.90 8.41 25.49
N ILE A 363 -13.72 8.45 24.87
CA ILE A 363 -13.19 7.36 24.03
C ILE A 363 -12.91 6.11 24.88
N GLU A 364 -12.35 6.25 26.07
CA GLU A 364 -12.15 5.14 27.01
C GLU A 364 -13.48 4.44 27.37
N LEU A 365 -14.56 5.22 27.47
CA LEU A 365 -15.90 4.69 27.78
C LEU A 365 -16.62 4.12 26.56
N ALA A 366 -16.16 4.40 25.34
CA ALA A 366 -16.80 4.03 24.09
C ALA A 366 -16.72 2.51 23.85
N THR A 367 -17.85 1.91 23.47
CA THR A 367 -17.97 0.48 23.14
C THR A 367 -18.30 0.22 21.67
N GLY A 368 -18.53 1.29 20.89
CA GLY A 368 -18.79 1.21 19.46
C GLY A 368 -17.52 0.96 18.66
N ASP A 369 -17.69 0.39 17.47
CA ASP A 369 -16.62 0.21 16.48
C ASP A 369 -16.15 1.58 15.93
N LEU A 370 -17.07 2.55 15.92
CA LEU A 370 -16.86 3.91 15.48
C LEU A 370 -17.17 4.88 16.62
N VAL A 371 -16.51 6.04 16.60
CA VAL A 371 -16.67 7.12 17.56
C VAL A 371 -17.01 8.40 16.82
N TRP A 372 -17.94 9.18 17.39
CA TRP A 372 -18.23 10.55 16.99
C TRP A 372 -18.20 11.44 18.23
N ILE A 373 -17.34 12.45 18.23
CA ILE A 373 -17.31 13.45 19.30
C ILE A 373 -18.17 14.63 18.84
N ALA A 374 -19.33 14.79 19.46
CA ALA A 374 -20.33 15.79 19.16
C ALA A 374 -20.28 16.92 20.21
N GLU A 375 -19.47 17.95 19.96
CA GLU A 375 -19.29 19.11 20.86
C GLU A 375 -20.63 19.82 21.16
N SER A 376 -20.85 20.19 22.41
CA SER A 376 -22.16 20.58 22.95
C SER A 376 -22.79 21.86 22.38
N ASP A 377 -22.00 22.71 21.73
CA ASP A 377 -22.39 24.01 21.16
C ASP A 377 -22.73 23.97 19.65
N ASP A 378 -22.45 22.84 19.00
CA ASP A 378 -22.64 22.63 17.55
C ASP A 378 -23.87 21.77 17.21
N PHE A 379 -24.19 21.62 15.92
CA PHE A 379 -25.24 20.72 15.43
C PHE A 379 -24.94 20.23 14.02
N CYS A 380 -25.67 19.23 13.52
CA CYS A 380 -25.47 18.66 12.19
C CYS A 380 -26.79 18.30 11.49
N ASP A 381 -26.70 17.99 10.20
CA ASP A 381 -27.82 17.42 9.44
C ASP A 381 -28.22 16.04 10.01
N LEU A 382 -29.50 15.68 9.86
CA LEU A 382 -30.06 14.46 10.44
C LEU A 382 -29.57 13.16 9.78
N ASP A 383 -28.95 13.25 8.60
CA ASP A 383 -28.38 12.09 7.89
C ASP A 383 -26.85 12.01 7.99
N PHE A 384 -26.23 12.81 8.88
CA PHE A 384 -24.79 12.91 9.05
C PHE A 384 -24.13 11.55 9.32
N LEU A 385 -24.59 10.80 10.31
CA LEU A 385 -24.04 9.49 10.62
C LEU A 385 -24.30 8.48 9.48
N GLU A 386 -25.49 8.50 8.87
CA GLU A 386 -25.82 7.59 7.77
C GLU A 386 -24.88 7.78 6.58
N LYS A 387 -24.57 9.04 6.22
CA LYS A 387 -23.67 9.35 5.10
C LYS A 387 -22.20 9.03 5.40
N LEU A 388 -21.74 9.17 6.64
CA LEU A 388 -20.33 8.94 7.00
C LEU A 388 -20.02 7.48 7.33
N VAL A 389 -20.93 6.75 7.99
CA VAL A 389 -20.72 5.35 8.40
C VAL A 389 -20.40 4.45 7.21
N GLY A 390 -21.00 4.70 6.04
CA GLY A 390 -20.79 3.91 4.82
C GLY A 390 -19.33 3.80 4.36
N PHE A 391 -18.50 4.81 4.59
CA PHE A 391 -17.09 4.78 4.19
C PHE A 391 -16.26 3.76 4.94
N PHE A 392 -16.66 3.41 6.17
CA PHE A 392 -15.96 2.43 7.01
C PHE A 392 -16.16 0.97 6.57
N ARG A 393 -16.92 0.72 5.49
CA ARG A 393 -16.90 -0.57 4.80
C ARG A 393 -15.51 -0.87 4.23
N ASP A 394 -14.79 0.17 3.81
CA ASP A 394 -13.37 0.09 3.58
C ASP A 394 -12.66 0.03 4.95
N GLU A 395 -12.13 -1.15 5.27
CA GLU A 395 -11.43 -1.39 6.53
C GLU A 395 -10.14 -0.57 6.68
N ALA A 396 -9.67 0.09 5.63
CA ALA A 396 -8.57 1.01 5.71
C ALA A 396 -9.00 2.42 6.13
N VAL A 397 -10.28 2.81 5.98
CA VAL A 397 -10.75 4.15 6.38
C VAL A 397 -10.74 4.26 7.91
N THR A 398 -9.93 5.16 8.46
CA THR A 398 -9.85 5.42 9.90
C THR A 398 -10.60 6.69 10.31
N LEU A 399 -10.81 7.63 9.39
CA LEU A 399 -11.56 8.87 9.60
C LEU A 399 -12.42 9.20 8.38
N ALA A 400 -13.67 9.59 8.62
CA ALA A 400 -14.56 10.13 7.60
C ALA A 400 -15.14 11.47 8.09
N TYR A 401 -15.15 12.49 7.24
CA TYR A 401 -15.57 13.83 7.61
C TYR A 401 -16.46 14.48 6.55
N SER A 402 -17.22 15.48 6.96
CA SER A 402 -18.17 16.17 6.10
C SER A 402 -17.75 17.60 5.75
N ASP A 403 -18.55 18.23 4.89
CA ASP A 403 -18.56 19.68 4.74
C ASP A 403 -18.93 20.37 6.07
N VAL A 404 -18.37 21.56 6.31
CA VAL A 404 -18.56 22.33 7.55
C VAL A 404 -19.13 23.70 7.23
N SER A 405 -20.28 24.04 7.82
CA SER A 405 -20.91 25.35 7.71
C SER A 405 -20.69 26.18 8.96
N PHE A 406 -20.03 27.32 8.80
CA PHE A 406 -19.81 28.27 9.89
C PHE A 406 -21.09 29.06 10.19
N VAL A 407 -21.52 29.09 11.45
CA VAL A 407 -22.78 29.74 11.88
C VAL A 407 -22.57 30.66 13.08
N ASP A 408 -23.42 31.68 13.23
CA ASP A 408 -23.43 32.58 14.40
C ASP A 408 -24.07 31.92 15.65
N GLU A 409 -24.09 32.65 16.77
CA GLU A 409 -24.71 32.21 18.04
C GLU A 409 -26.19 31.80 17.89
N ARG A 410 -26.88 32.24 16.82
CA ARG A 410 -28.28 31.93 16.52
C ARG A 410 -28.45 30.87 15.44
N GLY A 411 -27.36 30.28 14.94
CA GLY A 411 -27.35 29.24 13.92
C GLY A 411 -27.49 29.76 12.49
N ARG A 412 -27.25 31.05 12.24
CA ARG A 412 -27.31 31.64 10.90
C ARG A 412 -25.95 31.57 10.22
N ALA A 413 -25.93 31.19 8.94
CA ALA A 413 -24.71 31.04 8.16
C ALA A 413 -23.88 32.35 8.11
N LEU A 414 -22.57 32.21 8.33
CA LEU A 414 -21.59 33.29 8.21
C LEU A 414 -21.04 33.28 6.78
N ASN A 415 -21.66 34.06 5.90
CA ASN A 415 -21.31 34.08 4.46
C ASN A 415 -19.86 34.51 4.18
N ASP A 416 -19.24 35.30 5.06
CA ASP A 416 -17.84 35.75 4.92
C ASP A 416 -16.82 34.63 5.25
N PHE A 417 -17.27 33.55 5.90
CA PHE A 417 -16.48 32.36 6.28
C PHE A 417 -16.98 31.11 5.54
N ALA A 418 -17.16 31.18 4.23
CA ALA A 418 -17.49 29.98 3.45
C ALA A 418 -16.34 28.96 3.53
N TYR A 419 -16.67 27.68 3.74
CA TYR A 419 -15.68 26.59 3.82
C TYR A 419 -14.84 26.46 2.55
N GLU A 420 -15.42 26.79 1.39
CA GLU A 420 -14.68 26.89 0.12
C GLU A 420 -13.53 27.91 0.18
N HIS A 421 -13.71 29.04 0.88
CA HIS A 421 -12.64 30.03 1.09
C HIS A 421 -11.59 29.52 2.07
N TYR A 422 -12.00 28.78 3.10
CA TYR A 422 -11.09 28.14 4.05
C TYR A 422 -10.18 27.11 3.34
N LEU A 423 -10.75 26.33 2.41
CA LEU A 423 -10.08 25.28 1.64
C LEU A 423 -9.32 25.77 0.40
N ALA A 424 -9.51 27.04 0.00
CA ALA A 424 -8.85 27.61 -1.18
C ALA A 424 -7.33 27.36 -1.26
N PRO A 425 -6.55 27.44 -0.17
CA PRO A 425 -5.10 27.19 -0.18
C PRO A 425 -4.69 25.77 -0.60
N VAL A 426 -5.59 24.80 -0.48
CA VAL A 426 -5.34 23.37 -0.77
C VAL A 426 -6.19 22.86 -1.95
N GLY A 427 -6.80 23.78 -2.71
CA GLY A 427 -7.52 23.50 -3.95
C GLY A 427 -9.03 23.27 -3.76
N ALA A 428 -9.83 24.31 -3.97
CA ALA A 428 -11.28 24.32 -3.72
C ALA A 428 -12.09 23.30 -4.54
N SER A 429 -11.66 22.95 -5.77
CA SER A 429 -12.45 22.12 -6.68
C SER A 429 -12.59 20.64 -6.25
N ARG A 430 -11.64 20.13 -5.46
CA ARG A 430 -11.65 18.74 -4.97
C ARG A 430 -12.76 18.46 -3.97
N TRP A 431 -13.20 19.50 -3.26
CA TRP A 431 -14.17 19.43 -2.17
C TRP A 431 -15.63 19.47 -2.65
N GLN A 432 -15.85 19.41 -3.96
CA GLN A 432 -17.19 19.36 -4.55
C GLN A 432 -17.76 17.93 -4.66
N GLN A 433 -16.93 16.91 -4.43
CA GLN A 433 -17.31 15.51 -4.54
C GLN A 433 -16.69 14.70 -3.39
N SER A 434 -17.37 13.61 -3.04
CA SER A 434 -16.83 12.64 -2.09
C SER A 434 -15.54 12.04 -2.64
N HIS A 435 -14.54 11.86 -1.78
CA HIS A 435 -13.29 11.22 -2.17
C HIS A 435 -12.63 10.53 -0.98
N THR A 436 -11.76 9.58 -1.28
CA THR A 436 -10.98 8.84 -0.29
C THR A 436 -9.50 8.86 -0.66
N ALA A 437 -8.64 9.17 0.31
CA ALA A 437 -7.19 9.19 0.15
C ALA A 437 -6.51 8.50 1.33
N THR A 438 -5.27 8.07 1.17
CA THR A 438 -4.47 7.64 2.33
C THR A 438 -4.14 8.85 3.20
N GLY A 439 -4.18 8.68 4.52
CA GLY A 439 -3.88 9.79 5.45
C GLY A 439 -2.47 10.35 5.24
N PHE A 440 -1.50 9.48 4.89
CA PHE A 440 -0.15 9.90 4.51
C PHE A 440 -0.12 10.89 3.33
N ARG A 441 -0.88 10.61 2.26
CA ARG A 441 -0.99 11.52 1.11
C ARG A 441 -1.85 12.74 1.39
N GLU A 442 -2.86 12.59 2.24
CA GLU A 442 -3.73 13.71 2.60
C GLU A 442 -3.01 14.72 3.50
N ALA A 443 -2.16 14.25 4.42
CA ALA A 443 -1.24 15.08 5.19
C ALA A 443 -0.29 15.86 4.28
N GLU A 444 0.36 15.19 3.32
CA GLU A 444 1.25 15.83 2.35
C GLU A 444 0.55 16.93 1.54
N ARG A 445 -0.72 16.72 1.15
CA ARG A 445 -1.43 17.63 0.24
C ARG A 445 -2.16 18.76 0.94
N ALA A 446 -2.74 18.49 2.11
CA ALA A 446 -3.75 19.35 2.69
C ALA A 446 -3.73 19.38 4.22
N PHE A 447 -3.83 18.24 4.90
CA PHE A 447 -3.85 18.18 6.37
C PHE A 447 -2.54 18.64 7.03
N GLY A 448 -1.41 18.69 6.32
CA GLY A 448 -0.18 19.30 6.84
C GLY A 448 -0.21 20.83 6.84
N VAL A 449 -1.13 21.43 6.09
CA VAL A 449 -1.23 22.88 5.84
C VAL A 449 -2.45 23.50 6.54
N LEU A 450 -3.56 22.75 6.59
CA LEU A 450 -4.85 23.19 7.10
C LEU A 450 -5.52 22.09 7.91
N ASN A 451 -6.22 22.48 8.97
CA ASN A 451 -7.13 21.58 9.68
C ASN A 451 -8.40 21.40 8.84
N LEU A 452 -8.49 20.31 8.07
CA LEU A 452 -9.64 20.06 7.21
C LEU A 452 -10.92 19.74 7.99
N VAL A 453 -10.81 19.46 9.28
CA VAL A 453 -11.94 19.23 10.19
C VAL A 453 -11.83 20.25 11.33
N PRO A 454 -12.25 21.52 11.11
CA PRO A 454 -12.04 22.63 12.05
C PRO A 454 -12.65 22.43 13.44
N ASN A 455 -13.55 21.46 13.58
CA ASN A 455 -14.17 21.04 14.83
C ASN A 455 -14.51 19.54 14.73
N THR A 456 -14.25 18.78 15.79
CA THR A 456 -14.34 17.29 15.74
C THR A 456 -15.74 16.78 15.53
N SER A 457 -16.73 17.61 15.80
CA SER A 457 -18.13 17.39 15.43
C SER A 457 -18.35 17.06 13.95
N GLY A 458 -17.45 17.52 13.07
CA GLY A 458 -17.50 17.28 11.62
C GLY A 458 -16.97 15.93 11.16
N CYS A 459 -16.50 15.04 12.04
CA CYS A 459 -15.96 13.74 11.65
C CYS A 459 -16.42 12.56 12.52
N VAL A 460 -16.38 11.38 11.92
CA VAL A 460 -16.52 10.07 12.57
C VAL A 460 -15.21 9.33 12.35
N PHE A 461 -14.80 8.50 13.30
CA PHE A 461 -13.55 7.73 13.16
C PHE A 461 -13.65 6.35 13.80
N ARG A 462 -12.75 5.44 13.42
CA ARG A 462 -12.64 4.13 14.07
C ARG A 462 -12.22 4.32 15.52
N ASN A 463 -12.79 3.51 16.41
CA ASN A 463 -12.53 3.61 17.85
C ASN A 463 -11.01 3.53 18.14
N PRO A 464 -10.39 4.63 18.63
CA PRO A 464 -8.95 4.71 18.85
C PRO A 464 -8.58 4.50 20.33
N ALA A 465 -9.35 3.73 21.09
CA ALA A 465 -9.13 3.54 22.54
C ALA A 465 -7.70 3.12 22.92
N ASN A 466 -7.00 2.40 22.03
CA ASN A 466 -5.61 1.96 22.24
C ASN A 466 -4.56 2.89 21.61
N LEU A 467 -4.95 4.08 21.14
CA LEU A 467 -4.02 5.09 20.61
C LEU A 467 -3.25 5.74 21.77
N PRO A 468 -1.91 5.64 21.83
CA PRO A 468 -1.14 6.14 22.97
C PRO A 468 -1.26 7.64 23.23
N LEU A 469 -1.59 8.42 22.20
CA LEU A 469 -1.81 9.86 22.29
C LEU A 469 -2.87 10.24 23.35
N LEU A 470 -3.87 9.37 23.57
CA LEU A 470 -4.94 9.61 24.56
C LEU A 470 -4.43 9.64 26.01
N GLN A 471 -3.22 9.13 26.25
CA GLN A 471 -2.56 9.13 27.55
C GLN A 471 -1.33 10.05 27.59
N ASP A 472 -1.05 10.77 26.51
CA ASP A 472 0.10 11.66 26.41
C ASP A 472 -0.19 13.00 27.14
N PRO A 473 0.56 13.34 28.21
CA PRO A 473 0.36 14.60 28.92
C PRO A 473 0.53 15.82 28.03
N SER A 474 1.44 15.78 27.05
CA SER A 474 1.71 16.91 26.16
C SER A 474 0.52 17.23 25.26
N TRP A 475 -0.23 16.20 24.83
CA TRP A 475 -1.46 16.37 24.07
C TRP A 475 -2.63 16.82 24.95
N LEU A 476 -2.74 16.24 26.16
CA LEU A 476 -3.79 16.57 27.14
C LEU A 476 -3.70 17.99 27.71
N GLU A 477 -2.58 18.69 27.46
CA GLU A 477 -2.34 20.09 27.85
C GLU A 477 -2.60 21.09 26.71
N LEU A 478 -2.79 20.64 25.47
CA LEU A 478 -3.11 21.51 24.33
C LEU A 478 -4.50 22.14 24.51
N GLU A 479 -4.73 23.35 24.05
CA GLU A 479 -6.02 24.04 24.19
C GLU A 479 -6.67 24.37 22.82
N ILE A 480 -5.89 24.34 21.74
CA ILE A 480 -6.26 24.95 20.46
C ILE A 480 -6.17 23.95 19.32
N CYS A 481 -5.01 23.32 19.12
CA CYS A 481 -4.71 22.46 17.97
C CYS A 481 -4.64 20.97 18.32
N GLY A 482 -5.11 20.57 19.52
CA GLY A 482 -5.08 19.17 19.93
C GLY A 482 -5.92 18.26 19.04
N ASP A 483 -6.99 18.79 18.42
CA ASP A 483 -7.79 18.09 17.43
C ASP A 483 -6.99 17.73 16.17
N TRP A 484 -6.21 18.68 15.66
CA TRP A 484 -5.40 18.53 14.46
C TRP A 484 -4.26 17.53 14.68
N VAL A 485 -3.57 17.61 15.83
CA VAL A 485 -2.58 16.61 16.24
C VAL A 485 -3.24 15.23 16.33
N PHE A 486 -4.42 15.14 16.94
CA PHE A 486 -5.17 13.88 17.04
C PHE A 486 -5.50 13.27 15.67
N TYR A 487 -5.97 14.07 14.70
CA TYR A 487 -6.25 13.57 13.35
C TYR A 487 -4.99 13.06 12.64
N LEU A 488 -3.85 13.76 12.77
CA LEU A 488 -2.58 13.32 12.17
C LEU A 488 -2.17 11.93 12.68
N HIS A 489 -2.30 11.67 13.99
CA HIS A 489 -2.03 10.35 14.58
C HIS A 489 -3.05 9.28 14.18
N LEU A 490 -4.32 9.65 14.04
CA LEU A 490 -5.41 8.74 13.67
C LEU A 490 -5.34 8.30 12.20
N MET A 491 -4.97 9.20 11.29
CA MET A 491 -5.01 8.93 9.84
C MET A 491 -3.72 8.37 9.26
N ARG A 492 -2.58 8.52 9.93
CA ARG A 492 -1.22 8.25 9.40
C ARG A 492 -1.03 6.93 8.65
N ASN A 493 -1.76 5.89 9.01
CA ASN A 493 -1.69 4.57 8.40
C ASN A 493 -3.04 4.03 7.94
N GLY A 494 -4.02 4.91 7.81
CA GLY A 494 -5.33 4.62 7.27
C GLY A 494 -5.62 5.41 6.02
N LYS A 495 -6.88 5.38 5.63
CA LYS A 495 -7.50 6.26 4.66
C LYS A 495 -8.39 7.26 5.38
N VAL A 496 -8.54 8.41 4.76
CA VAL A 496 -9.50 9.44 5.13
C VAL A 496 -10.51 9.61 4.01
N SER A 497 -11.78 9.81 4.37
CA SER A 497 -12.84 10.04 3.39
C SER A 497 -13.57 11.34 3.67
N PHE A 498 -13.85 12.09 2.61
CA PHE A 498 -14.61 13.33 2.66
C PHE A 498 -15.99 13.14 2.01
N ASN A 499 -17.04 13.75 2.55
CA ASN A 499 -18.38 13.74 2.00
C ASN A 499 -19.02 15.15 2.01
N PRO A 500 -19.32 15.75 0.85
CA PRO A 500 -19.94 17.08 0.77
C PRO A 500 -21.48 17.07 0.85
N GLU A 501 -22.13 15.91 0.89
CA GLU A 501 -23.60 15.79 0.82
C GLU A 501 -24.30 15.98 2.17
N THR A 502 -23.57 15.92 3.28
CA THR A 502 -24.05 16.22 4.64
C THR A 502 -23.19 17.32 5.25
N ARG A 503 -23.74 18.06 6.21
CA ARG A 503 -23.02 19.14 6.88
C ARG A 503 -22.99 19.01 8.40
N ASN A 504 -21.86 19.41 8.96
CA ASN A 504 -21.78 19.85 10.34
C ASN A 504 -21.83 21.38 10.39
N TYR A 505 -22.56 21.94 11.35
CA TYR A 505 -22.65 23.38 11.57
C TYR A 505 -21.78 23.76 12.77
N TYR A 506 -20.69 24.47 12.50
CA TYR A 506 -19.73 24.92 13.51
C TYR A 506 -20.06 26.35 13.96
N ARG A 507 -20.33 26.53 15.25
CA ARG A 507 -20.80 27.79 15.81
C ARG A 507 -19.65 28.71 16.25
N PHE A 508 -19.71 29.96 15.82
CA PHE A 508 -18.85 31.05 16.29
C PHE A 508 -19.62 31.96 17.26
N HIS A 509 -19.18 31.97 18.52
CA HIS A 509 -19.68 32.88 19.57
C HIS A 509 -18.52 33.51 20.35
N GLY A 510 -18.78 34.58 21.10
CA GLY A 510 -17.72 35.27 21.89
C GLY A 510 -17.09 34.43 23.03
N GLY A 511 -17.54 33.18 23.16
CA GLY A 511 -17.07 32.20 24.14
C GLY A 511 -16.09 31.16 23.59
N ASN A 512 -15.95 31.02 22.26
CA ASN A 512 -15.07 30.02 21.64
C ASN A 512 -13.64 30.18 22.15
N ALA A 513 -13.06 29.10 22.68
CA ALA A 513 -11.71 29.08 23.24
C ALA A 513 -10.68 29.60 22.22
N SER A 514 -10.77 29.17 20.97
CA SER A 514 -9.85 29.55 19.88
C SER A 514 -9.86 31.05 19.55
N THR A 515 -11.03 31.69 19.53
CA THR A 515 -11.12 33.12 19.16
C THR A 515 -10.47 34.06 20.17
N LYS A 516 -10.40 33.66 21.44
CA LYS A 516 -9.72 34.42 22.51
C LYS A 516 -8.20 34.29 22.42
N THR A 517 -7.70 33.16 21.90
CA THR A 517 -6.28 32.83 21.88
C THR A 517 -5.54 33.31 20.62
N TYR A 518 -6.23 33.77 19.56
CA TYR A 518 -5.59 34.29 18.34
C TYR A 518 -4.58 35.43 18.61
N SER A 519 -4.83 36.23 19.63
CA SER A 519 -3.94 37.31 20.04
C SER A 519 -2.76 36.85 20.93
N GLU A 520 -2.75 35.60 21.38
CA GLU A 520 -1.85 35.06 22.40
C GLU A 520 -0.75 34.16 21.82
N ALA A 521 0.35 34.00 22.55
CA ALA A 521 1.48 33.15 22.16
C ALA A 521 1.14 31.66 22.05
N ALA A 522 0.15 31.19 22.83
CA ALA A 522 -0.24 29.78 22.88
C ALA A 522 -0.68 29.26 21.50
N TYR A 523 -1.46 30.04 20.76
CA TYR A 523 -1.93 29.71 19.41
C TYR A 523 -0.79 29.35 18.46
N TYR A 524 0.22 30.20 18.39
CA TYR A 524 1.35 30.02 17.47
C TYR A 524 2.24 28.84 17.87
N ARG A 525 2.43 28.61 19.18
CA ARG A 525 3.18 27.46 19.70
C ARG A 525 2.49 26.13 19.43
N GLU A 526 1.17 26.06 19.57
CA GLU A 526 0.44 24.83 19.25
C GLU A 526 0.44 24.54 17.74
N HIS A 527 0.46 25.57 16.90
CA HIS A 527 0.68 25.41 15.46
C HIS A 527 2.08 24.86 15.13
N GLU A 528 3.12 25.23 15.89
CA GLU A 528 4.44 24.61 15.78
C GLU A 528 4.37 23.11 16.09
N ILE A 529 3.67 22.73 17.17
CA ILE A 529 3.44 21.32 17.55
C ILE A 529 2.71 20.56 16.44
N VAL A 530 1.72 21.16 15.77
CA VAL A 530 1.07 20.55 14.60
C VAL A 530 2.06 20.30 13.47
N ALA A 531 2.90 21.28 13.15
CA ALA A 531 3.90 21.15 12.10
C ALA A 531 4.94 20.07 12.45
N GLU A 532 5.38 19.99 13.72
CA GLU A 532 6.22 18.90 14.23
C GLU A 532 5.54 17.53 14.12
N ALA A 533 4.26 17.43 14.49
CA ALA A 533 3.49 16.20 14.36
C ALA A 533 3.34 15.80 12.89
N ALA A 534 3.03 16.73 11.99
CA ALA A 534 2.94 16.47 10.55
C ALA A 534 4.29 16.00 9.97
N ALA A 535 5.39 16.61 10.41
CA ALA A 535 6.76 16.24 10.06
C ALA A 535 7.12 14.82 10.55
N ARG A 536 6.86 14.50 11.82
CA ARG A 536 7.24 13.22 12.43
C ARG A 536 6.35 12.06 11.99
N VAL A 537 5.04 12.28 12.00
CA VAL A 537 4.04 11.22 11.86
C VAL A 537 3.73 10.92 10.39
N SER A 538 3.66 11.98 9.55
CA SER A 538 3.27 11.86 8.14
C SER A 538 4.40 12.22 7.17
N ARG A 539 5.58 12.61 7.67
CA ARG A 539 6.77 12.96 6.86
C ARG A 539 6.44 13.92 5.73
N VAL A 540 5.65 14.95 6.04
CA VAL A 540 5.27 15.92 5.03
C VAL A 540 6.50 16.62 4.45
N PRO A 541 6.52 16.95 3.15
CA PRO A 541 7.63 17.66 2.52
C PRO A 541 7.89 19.04 3.15
N GLU A 542 9.12 19.54 3.01
CA GLU A 542 9.50 20.88 3.48
C GLU A 542 8.54 21.96 2.95
N SER A 543 8.17 21.87 1.68
CA SER A 543 7.24 22.82 1.05
C SER A 543 5.87 22.86 1.72
N THR A 544 5.43 21.76 2.33
CA THR A 544 4.16 21.71 3.08
C THR A 544 4.29 22.44 4.42
N LEU A 545 5.44 22.28 5.09
CA LEU A 545 5.75 22.95 6.36
C LEU A 545 5.99 24.44 6.17
N GLU A 546 6.67 24.85 5.09
CA GLU A 546 6.85 26.24 4.70
C GLU A 546 5.50 26.90 4.41
N LEU A 547 4.62 26.22 3.66
CA LEU A 547 3.28 26.71 3.38
C LEU A 547 2.44 26.86 4.67
N HIS A 548 2.56 25.92 5.62
CA HIS A 548 1.95 26.06 6.94
C HIS A 548 2.52 27.28 7.67
N ALA A 549 3.85 27.40 7.75
CA ALA A 549 4.54 28.48 8.44
C ALA A 549 4.16 29.87 7.88
N ASP A 550 4.10 30.01 6.56
CA ASP A 550 3.71 31.26 5.90
C ASP A 550 2.27 31.67 6.24
N ARG A 551 1.37 30.70 6.37
CA ARG A 551 -0.01 30.96 6.79
C ARG A 551 -0.09 31.41 8.23
N VAL A 552 0.61 30.70 9.13
CA VAL A 552 0.65 31.06 10.56
C VAL A 552 1.30 32.43 10.74
N ARG A 553 2.38 32.73 10.00
CA ARG A 553 3.04 34.05 9.99
C ARG A 553 2.12 35.16 9.46
N THR A 554 1.36 34.88 8.40
CA THR A 554 0.39 35.83 7.85
C THR A 554 -0.73 36.12 8.86
N PHE A 555 -1.25 35.08 9.51
CA PHE A 555 -2.27 35.20 10.55
C PHE A 555 -1.75 35.96 11.77
N TRP A 556 -0.50 35.67 12.19
CA TRP A 556 0.20 36.40 13.26
C TRP A 556 0.27 37.89 13.00
N GLY A 557 0.64 38.31 11.78
CA GLY A 557 0.71 39.74 11.43
C GLY A 557 -0.65 40.45 11.52
N GLN A 558 -1.76 39.71 11.34
CA GLN A 558 -3.13 40.23 11.33
C GLN A 558 -3.77 40.23 12.73
N GLN A 559 -3.56 39.17 13.52
CA GLN A 559 -4.37 38.89 14.72
C GLN A 559 -3.58 38.98 16.04
N ALA A 560 -2.25 38.82 16.01
CA ALA A 560 -1.46 38.83 17.24
C ALA A 560 -1.50 40.20 17.94
N ALA A 561 -1.49 40.19 19.28
CA ALA A 561 -1.42 41.41 20.07
C ALA A 561 -0.17 42.24 19.73
N GLU A 562 -0.22 43.56 19.94
CA GLU A 562 0.87 44.47 19.56
C GLU A 562 2.18 44.18 20.30
N ASP A 563 2.10 43.80 21.58
CA ASP A 563 3.24 43.35 22.37
C ASP A 563 3.85 42.06 21.81
N LEU A 564 3.01 41.11 21.37
CA LEU A 564 3.48 39.88 20.73
C LEU A 564 4.15 40.17 19.38
N ARG A 565 3.59 41.09 18.59
CA ARG A 565 4.16 41.53 17.30
C ARG A 565 5.46 42.31 17.42
N SER A 566 5.78 42.82 18.61
CA SER A 566 7.07 43.47 18.89
C SER A 566 8.23 42.49 19.07
N ARG A 567 7.95 41.19 19.21
CA ARG A 567 8.93 40.10 19.32
C ARG A 567 9.10 39.38 17.98
N ALA A 568 10.17 38.60 17.85
CA ALA A 568 10.38 37.75 16.68
C ALA A 568 9.32 36.64 16.62
N PHE A 569 8.82 36.33 15.43
CA PHE A 569 7.84 35.24 15.24
C PHE A 569 8.43 33.88 15.62
N GLU A 570 9.73 33.72 15.40
CA GLU A 570 10.55 32.54 15.68
C GLU A 570 10.61 32.20 17.18
N ASP A 571 10.28 33.14 18.07
CA ASP A 571 10.12 32.88 19.51
C ASP A 571 8.93 31.96 19.81
N PHE A 572 7.98 31.84 18.87
CA PHE A 572 6.71 31.14 19.06
C PHE A 572 6.42 30.08 17.99
N TYR A 573 7.09 30.16 16.84
CA TYR A 573 7.00 29.18 15.77
C TYR A 573 8.36 29.13 15.05
N ASP A 574 9.12 28.06 15.27
CA ASP A 574 10.49 27.92 14.75
C ASP A 574 10.59 26.79 13.73
N LEU A 575 10.86 27.17 12.47
CA LEU A 575 10.99 26.22 11.39
C LEU A 575 12.21 25.31 11.55
N GLU A 576 13.28 25.74 12.23
CA GLU A 576 14.46 24.90 12.46
C GLU A 576 14.19 23.79 13.49
N ARG A 577 13.35 24.05 14.50
CA ARG A 577 12.89 23.01 15.43
C ARG A 577 12.03 21.98 14.69
N ILE A 578 11.10 22.45 13.87
CA ILE A 578 10.28 21.59 13.01
C ILE A 578 11.15 20.77 12.03
N ARG A 579 12.17 21.37 11.41
CA ARG A 579 13.13 20.68 10.53
C ARG A 579 13.88 19.59 11.28
N SER A 580 14.30 19.87 12.50
CA SER A 580 14.96 18.89 13.37
C SER A 580 14.04 17.70 13.66
N ALA A 581 12.75 17.95 13.89
CA ALA A 581 11.75 16.89 14.09
C ALA A 581 11.59 15.98 12.86
N ARG A 582 11.84 16.45 11.63
CA ARG A 582 11.83 15.62 10.41
C ARG A 582 12.95 14.58 10.36
N LEU A 583 14.02 14.77 11.13
CA LEU A 583 15.18 13.88 11.15
C LEU A 583 14.92 12.60 11.96
N ASP A 584 13.86 12.56 12.77
CA ASP A 584 13.42 11.37 13.51
C ASP A 584 11.93 11.07 13.27
N PRO A 585 11.57 10.61 12.06
CA PRO A 585 10.19 10.28 11.75
C PRO A 585 9.76 9.00 12.46
N GLU A 586 8.47 8.94 12.81
CA GLU A 586 7.86 7.73 13.35
C GLU A 586 7.70 6.69 12.24
N LEU A 587 8.00 5.43 12.56
CA LEU A 587 7.97 4.34 11.60
C LEU A 587 6.54 3.91 11.27
N SER A 588 6.30 3.70 9.98
CA SER A 588 5.13 3.02 9.43
C SER A 588 5.48 1.58 9.05
N ILE A 589 4.72 0.65 9.64
CA ILE A 589 4.92 -0.79 9.55
C ILE A 589 3.69 -1.41 8.89
N MET A 590 3.92 -2.15 7.81
CA MET A 590 2.90 -2.99 7.19
C MET A 590 3.10 -4.45 7.61
N VAL A 591 2.17 -4.97 8.40
CA VAL A 591 2.17 -6.38 8.84
C VAL A 591 1.35 -7.22 7.86
N GLY A 592 2.02 -8.18 7.22
CA GLY A 592 1.48 -8.97 6.14
C GLY A 592 1.00 -10.35 6.56
N LEU A 593 -0.28 -10.63 6.34
CA LEU A 593 -0.96 -11.89 6.64
C LEU A 593 -1.49 -12.60 5.39
N TYR A 594 -1.59 -13.93 5.50
CA TYR A 594 -2.11 -14.78 4.43
C TYR A 594 -3.63 -14.62 4.26
N SER A 595 -4.36 -14.69 5.38
CA SER A 595 -5.80 -14.44 5.53
C SER A 595 -6.10 -14.34 7.03
N PHE A 596 -7.25 -13.74 7.43
CA PHE A 596 -7.76 -13.86 8.81
C PHE A 596 -8.31 -15.27 9.06
N SER A 597 -7.43 -16.27 9.13
CA SER A 597 -7.78 -17.67 9.34
C SER A 597 -7.22 -18.20 10.67
N SER A 598 -7.80 -19.27 11.20
CA SER A 598 -7.35 -19.88 12.46
C SER A 598 -6.01 -20.59 12.32
N GLY A 599 -5.07 -20.31 13.21
CA GLY A 599 -3.77 -20.98 13.28
C GLY A 599 -2.71 -20.13 13.97
N GLY A 600 -1.66 -20.77 14.49
CA GLY A 600 -0.64 -20.06 15.25
C GLY A 600 0.19 -19.09 14.41
N GLY A 601 0.46 -19.42 13.15
CA GLY A 601 1.19 -18.54 12.23
C GLY A 601 0.35 -17.38 11.70
N GLU A 602 -0.98 -17.55 11.69
CA GLU A 602 -1.96 -16.60 11.18
C GLU A 602 -2.44 -15.62 12.25
N VAL A 603 -2.55 -16.06 13.52
CA VAL A 603 -2.96 -15.22 14.66
C VAL A 603 -1.80 -14.41 15.23
N LEU A 604 -0.57 -14.94 15.20
CA LEU A 604 0.62 -14.23 15.68
C LEU A 604 0.81 -12.83 15.06
N PRO A 605 0.78 -12.64 13.72
CA PRO A 605 0.95 -11.31 13.13
C PRO A 605 -0.12 -10.32 13.57
N ILE A 606 -1.34 -10.77 13.83
CA ILE A 606 -2.43 -9.92 14.35
C ILE A 606 -2.08 -9.40 15.74
N ARG A 607 -1.61 -10.30 16.63
CA ARG A 607 -1.20 -9.92 17.99
C ARG A 607 0.02 -9.01 18.01
N LEU A 608 0.98 -9.26 17.11
CA LEU A 608 2.15 -8.39 16.92
C LEU A 608 1.71 -7.00 16.43
N ALA A 609 0.79 -6.91 15.48
CA ALA A 609 0.25 -5.65 14.98
C ALA A 609 -0.41 -4.82 16.10
N ASN A 610 -1.24 -5.46 16.94
CA ASN A 610 -1.85 -4.78 18.10
C ASN A 610 -0.80 -4.25 19.09
N ALA A 611 0.20 -5.06 19.42
CA ALA A 611 1.24 -4.66 20.37
C ALA A 611 2.12 -3.52 19.84
N LEU A 612 2.44 -3.53 18.54
CA LEU A 612 3.13 -2.41 17.89
C LEU A 612 2.27 -1.14 17.88
N TYR A 613 0.97 -1.26 17.60
CA TYR A 613 0.04 -0.12 17.61
C TYR A 613 -0.06 0.52 19.01
N LYS A 614 -0.22 -0.29 20.07
CA LYS A 614 -0.21 0.16 21.48
C LYS A 614 1.10 0.80 21.92
N LYS A 615 2.21 0.52 21.23
CA LYS A 615 3.52 1.14 21.46
C LYS A 615 3.71 2.46 20.69
N GLY A 616 2.70 2.88 19.93
CA GLY A 616 2.74 4.14 19.19
C GLY A 616 3.34 4.02 17.80
N PHE A 617 3.57 2.80 17.29
CA PHE A 617 3.96 2.63 15.89
C PHE A 617 2.80 2.89 14.95
N GLY A 618 3.14 3.38 13.78
CA GLY A 618 2.21 3.39 12.67
C GLY A 618 2.01 1.99 12.12
N VAL A 619 0.80 1.43 12.18
CA VAL A 619 0.55 0.04 11.75
C VAL A 619 -0.55 -0.04 10.71
N THR A 620 -0.27 -0.72 9.60
CA THR A 620 -1.25 -1.16 8.58
C THR A 620 -1.19 -2.67 8.46
N VAL A 621 -2.33 -3.34 8.34
CA VAL A 621 -2.39 -4.78 8.07
C VAL A 621 -2.69 -5.03 6.60
N LEU A 622 -1.88 -5.89 5.97
CA LEU A 622 -2.09 -6.35 4.60
C LEU A 622 -2.58 -7.80 4.55
N GLU A 623 -3.78 -8.02 4.02
CA GLU A 623 -4.35 -9.34 3.79
C GLU A 623 -4.15 -9.82 2.33
N PHE A 624 -3.57 -11.01 2.13
CA PHE A 624 -3.33 -11.56 0.78
C PHE A 624 -4.56 -12.25 0.13
N ARG A 625 -5.68 -12.40 0.86
CA ARG A 625 -6.97 -12.98 0.41
C ARG A 625 -6.85 -14.35 -0.31
N ARG A 626 -6.02 -15.25 0.21
CA ARG A 626 -5.83 -16.60 -0.40
C ARG A 626 -6.56 -17.74 0.31
N ALA A 627 -7.29 -17.46 1.39
CA ALA A 627 -8.13 -18.40 2.11
C ALA A 627 -9.38 -17.70 2.66
N ASP A 628 -10.40 -18.48 3.01
CA ASP A 628 -11.64 -17.97 3.59
C ASP A 628 -11.36 -17.22 4.89
N ARG A 629 -12.01 -16.06 5.02
CA ARG A 629 -11.88 -15.17 6.16
C ARG A 629 -12.74 -15.67 7.31
N ASN A 630 -12.16 -15.82 8.49
CA ASN A 630 -12.86 -16.13 9.73
C ASN A 630 -13.16 -14.81 10.49
N PRO A 631 -14.44 -14.42 10.66
CA PRO A 631 -14.84 -13.23 11.42
C PRO A 631 -14.34 -13.24 12.87
N ASP A 632 -14.32 -14.40 13.52
CA ASP A 632 -13.88 -14.54 14.91
C ASP A 632 -12.38 -14.32 15.07
N VAL A 633 -11.59 -14.50 14.01
CA VAL A 633 -10.16 -14.19 14.00
C VAL A 633 -9.94 -12.71 13.68
N ARG A 634 -10.79 -12.12 12.83
CA ARG A 634 -10.71 -10.69 12.50
C ARG A 634 -10.93 -9.82 13.73
N GLN A 635 -11.83 -10.19 14.64
CA GLN A 635 -12.10 -9.41 15.86
C GLN A 635 -10.90 -9.31 16.80
N PHE A 636 -9.87 -10.17 16.63
CA PHE A 636 -8.64 -10.08 17.42
C PHE A 636 -7.78 -8.88 17.02
N LEU A 637 -7.93 -8.36 15.80
CA LEU A 637 -7.22 -7.16 15.37
C LEU A 637 -7.95 -5.92 15.90
N ASP A 638 -7.20 -5.04 16.53
CA ASP A 638 -7.69 -3.75 17.01
C ASP A 638 -8.44 -2.99 15.89
N SER A 639 -9.61 -2.45 16.21
CA SER A 639 -10.44 -1.73 15.24
C SER A 639 -9.77 -0.46 14.72
N GLY A 640 -8.85 0.15 15.48
CA GLY A 640 -8.08 1.32 15.06
C GLY A 640 -7.02 1.03 13.99
N ILE A 641 -6.69 -0.24 13.72
CA ILE A 641 -5.69 -0.63 12.73
C ILE A 641 -6.35 -0.82 11.35
N ALA A 642 -5.85 -0.08 10.37
CA ALA A 642 -6.30 -0.16 8.99
C ALA A 642 -5.97 -1.53 8.36
N VAL A 643 -6.92 -2.08 7.60
CA VAL A 643 -6.74 -3.31 6.84
C VAL A 643 -6.88 -3.02 5.35
N VAL A 644 -5.85 -3.37 4.58
CA VAL A 644 -5.87 -3.36 3.12
C VAL A 644 -5.68 -4.77 2.58
N SER A 645 -6.14 -5.01 1.36
CA SER A 645 -5.98 -6.32 0.72
C SER A 645 -5.34 -6.17 -0.65
N CYS A 646 -4.43 -7.10 -0.99
CA CYS A 646 -3.85 -7.18 -2.33
C CYS A 646 -3.64 -8.63 -2.75
N ASP A 647 -3.73 -8.89 -4.06
CA ASP A 647 -3.33 -10.18 -4.64
C ASP A 647 -2.33 -10.03 -5.80
N ASP A 648 -1.91 -8.79 -6.09
CA ASP A 648 -1.03 -8.41 -7.18
C ASP A 648 0.06 -7.40 -6.76
N GLU A 649 1.13 -7.33 -7.56
CA GLU A 649 2.32 -6.53 -7.29
C GLU A 649 2.09 -5.02 -7.38
N ASP A 650 1.24 -4.57 -8.32
CA ASP A 650 1.04 -3.13 -8.57
C ASP A 650 0.22 -2.50 -7.45
N THR A 651 -0.75 -3.24 -6.92
CA THR A 651 -1.50 -2.85 -5.73
C THR A 651 -0.58 -2.80 -4.50
N LEU A 652 0.28 -3.81 -4.30
CA LEU A 652 1.25 -3.79 -3.20
C LEU A 652 2.22 -2.60 -3.30
N ARG A 653 2.82 -2.35 -4.48
CA ARG A 653 3.69 -1.19 -4.74
C ARG A 653 2.99 0.13 -4.42
N ARG A 654 1.72 0.23 -4.79
CA ARG A 654 0.89 1.42 -4.54
C ARG A 654 0.62 1.63 -3.05
N TYR A 655 0.21 0.59 -2.32
CA TYR A 655 -0.02 0.72 -0.88
C TYR A 655 1.25 1.06 -0.12
N VAL A 656 2.36 0.38 -0.42
CA VAL A 656 3.66 0.70 0.17
C VAL A 656 4.02 2.18 -0.03
N ARG A 657 3.84 2.70 -1.24
CA ARG A 657 4.13 4.10 -1.55
C ARG A 657 3.15 5.07 -0.88
N ASP A 658 1.85 4.81 -0.99
CA ASP A 658 0.82 5.80 -0.66
C ASP A 658 0.43 5.77 0.83
N PHE A 659 0.70 4.69 1.56
CA PHE A 659 0.67 4.68 3.03
C PHE A 659 2.02 5.10 3.64
N GLY A 660 3.06 5.30 2.83
CA GLY A 660 4.40 5.62 3.33
C GLY A 660 4.98 4.49 4.18
N ILE A 661 4.94 3.25 3.71
CA ILE A 661 5.44 2.11 4.50
C ILE A 661 6.96 2.12 4.52
N ASP A 662 7.56 2.08 5.73
CA ASP A 662 9.01 1.97 5.92
C ASP A 662 9.45 0.52 6.08
N VAL A 663 8.63 -0.28 6.76
CA VAL A 663 8.91 -1.69 7.05
C VAL A 663 7.76 -2.56 6.61
N PHE A 664 8.06 -3.56 5.79
CA PHE A 664 7.16 -4.65 5.45
C PHE A 664 7.51 -5.89 6.28
N ASN A 665 6.63 -6.30 7.18
CA ASN A 665 6.82 -7.46 8.04
C ASN A 665 5.91 -8.61 7.60
N SER A 666 6.49 -9.61 6.92
CA SER A 666 5.70 -10.68 6.26
C SER A 666 5.75 -12.00 7.01
N HIS A 667 4.60 -12.64 7.23
CA HIS A 667 4.48 -13.89 7.99
C HIS A 667 4.14 -15.12 7.13
N HIS A 668 4.13 -15.01 5.81
CA HIS A 668 3.80 -16.14 4.93
C HIS A 668 4.62 -16.15 3.65
N LEU A 669 5.04 -17.35 3.21
CA LEU A 669 5.91 -17.52 2.06
C LEU A 669 5.31 -16.99 0.75
N SER A 670 4.00 -17.14 0.55
CA SER A 670 3.33 -16.60 -0.63
C SER A 670 3.38 -15.07 -0.67
N LEU A 671 3.28 -14.43 0.49
CA LEU A 671 3.34 -12.97 0.58
C LEU A 671 4.79 -12.47 0.42
N GLN A 672 5.75 -13.20 0.98
CA GLN A 672 7.17 -12.98 0.72
C GLN A 672 7.47 -13.04 -0.79
N ASN A 673 6.92 -14.03 -1.49
CA ASN A 673 7.04 -14.14 -2.95
C ASN A 673 6.40 -12.97 -3.71
N LEU A 674 5.22 -12.50 -3.27
CA LEU A 674 4.57 -11.33 -3.86
C LEU A 674 5.45 -10.09 -3.68
N PHE A 675 5.96 -9.88 -2.47
CA PHE A 675 6.86 -8.77 -2.17
C PHE A 675 8.12 -8.81 -3.06
N SER A 676 8.75 -9.98 -3.21
CA SER A 676 9.93 -10.11 -4.06
C SER A 676 9.66 -9.91 -5.55
N ASP A 677 8.44 -10.16 -6.04
CA ASP A 677 8.08 -9.79 -7.41
C ASP A 677 7.80 -8.28 -7.52
N ALA A 678 7.12 -7.72 -6.51
CA ALA A 678 6.79 -6.30 -6.44
C ALA A 678 8.03 -5.39 -6.34
N PHE A 679 9.09 -5.86 -5.68
CA PHE A 679 10.24 -5.02 -5.31
C PHE A 679 11.59 -5.64 -5.71
N ARG A 680 11.62 -6.41 -6.80
CA ARG A 680 12.88 -6.93 -7.35
C ARG A 680 13.81 -5.82 -7.84
N GLU A 681 13.23 -4.74 -8.36
CA GLU A 681 13.93 -3.60 -8.94
C GLU A 681 13.34 -2.30 -8.38
N GLY A 682 14.19 -1.33 -8.07
CA GLY A 682 13.78 -0.02 -7.55
C GLY A 682 13.73 0.07 -6.02
N PRO A 683 13.33 1.24 -5.48
CA PRO A 683 13.25 1.47 -4.05
C PRO A 683 12.14 0.62 -3.42
N ARG A 684 12.42 0.11 -2.21
CA ARG A 684 11.51 -0.77 -1.47
C ARG A 684 11.60 -0.50 0.03
N PRO A 685 10.54 -0.78 0.80
CA PRO A 685 10.60 -0.75 2.24
C PRO A 685 11.53 -1.86 2.71
N ARG A 686 12.02 -1.71 3.95
CA ARG A 686 12.78 -2.76 4.60
C ARG A 686 11.89 -3.97 4.80
N HIS A 687 12.36 -5.14 4.40
CA HIS A 687 11.60 -6.39 4.46
C HIS A 687 12.13 -7.27 5.58
N VAL A 688 11.32 -7.42 6.63
CA VAL A 688 11.58 -8.36 7.73
C VAL A 688 10.66 -9.57 7.57
N ALA A 689 11.23 -10.69 7.12
CA ALA A 689 10.48 -11.90 6.81
C ALA A 689 10.53 -12.91 7.96
N VAL A 690 9.36 -13.37 8.42
CA VAL A 690 9.24 -14.38 9.48
C VAL A 690 9.01 -15.76 8.85
N THR A 691 9.74 -16.77 9.31
CA THR A 691 9.56 -18.17 8.88
C THR A 691 8.85 -19.01 9.96
N HIS A 692 7.70 -19.57 9.60
CA HIS A 692 6.89 -20.47 10.45
C HIS A 692 7.03 -21.95 10.04
N GLY A 693 8.14 -22.33 9.38
CA GLY A 693 8.42 -23.71 8.98
C GLY A 693 7.86 -24.12 7.61
N LEU A 694 7.16 -23.24 6.88
CA LEU A 694 6.62 -23.56 5.54
C LEU A 694 7.71 -23.97 4.54
N LEU A 695 8.90 -23.38 4.64
CA LEU A 695 10.07 -23.71 3.81
C LEU A 695 10.51 -25.18 3.97
N ASP A 696 10.25 -25.79 5.13
CA ASP A 696 10.63 -27.18 5.43
C ASP A 696 9.78 -28.19 4.65
N THR A 697 8.63 -27.76 4.13
CA THR A 697 7.69 -28.60 3.37
C THR A 697 7.97 -28.66 1.87
N LEU A 698 8.82 -27.76 1.36
CA LEU A 698 9.10 -27.65 -0.07
C LEU A 698 10.06 -28.75 -0.56
N THR A 699 9.89 -29.17 -1.82
CA THR A 699 10.91 -30.02 -2.46
C THR A 699 12.22 -29.26 -2.65
N ARG A 700 13.35 -29.97 -2.75
CA ARG A 700 14.68 -29.35 -2.94
C ARG A 700 14.71 -28.36 -4.13
N LYS A 701 14.00 -28.67 -5.21
CA LYS A 701 13.94 -27.82 -6.41
C LYS A 701 13.12 -26.55 -6.17
N GLU A 702 11.96 -26.68 -5.55
CA GLU A 702 11.08 -25.54 -5.20
C GLU A 702 11.77 -24.64 -4.18
N LEU A 703 12.39 -25.23 -3.16
CA LEU A 703 13.11 -24.49 -2.13
C LEU A 703 14.26 -23.67 -2.72
N SER A 704 15.07 -24.25 -3.60
CA SER A 704 16.16 -23.54 -4.27
C SER A 704 15.67 -22.33 -5.07
N ALA A 705 14.61 -22.52 -5.87
CA ALA A 705 14.04 -21.44 -6.68
C ALA A 705 13.37 -20.37 -5.82
N CYS A 706 12.69 -20.78 -4.75
CA CYS A 706 12.01 -19.87 -3.83
C CYS A 706 13.02 -19.03 -3.04
N LEU A 707 14.04 -19.65 -2.43
CA LEU A 707 15.08 -18.92 -1.71
C LEU A 707 15.85 -17.98 -2.65
N ALA A 708 16.15 -18.43 -3.87
CA ALA A 708 16.85 -17.57 -4.85
C ALA A 708 16.16 -16.22 -5.08
N LYS A 709 14.83 -16.24 -5.07
CA LYS A 709 13.99 -15.07 -5.28
C LYS A 709 13.73 -14.29 -3.98
N VAL A 710 13.26 -14.98 -2.93
CA VAL A 710 12.76 -14.32 -1.73
C VAL A 710 13.88 -13.69 -0.91
N ASP A 711 14.95 -14.44 -0.69
CA ASP A 711 16.08 -13.97 0.13
C ASP A 711 16.84 -12.81 -0.52
N ALA A 712 16.69 -12.58 -1.84
CA ALA A 712 17.28 -11.43 -2.53
C ALA A 712 16.60 -10.09 -2.20
N THR A 713 15.37 -10.11 -1.70
CA THR A 713 14.61 -8.90 -1.34
C THR A 713 14.31 -8.81 0.16
N THR A 714 14.66 -9.82 0.94
CA THR A 714 14.52 -9.81 2.40
C THR A 714 15.76 -9.16 3.00
N ASP A 715 15.61 -8.18 3.89
CA ASP A 715 16.76 -7.61 4.61
C ASP A 715 17.10 -8.48 5.82
N HIS A 716 16.07 -8.86 6.58
CA HIS A 716 16.23 -9.62 7.82
C HIS A 716 15.27 -10.80 7.91
N TRP A 717 15.77 -11.94 8.36
CA TRP A 717 14.99 -13.14 8.62
C TRP A 717 14.77 -13.33 10.13
N VAL A 718 13.52 -13.59 10.51
CA VAL A 718 13.15 -13.96 11.87
C VAL A 718 12.70 -15.41 11.90
N TYR A 719 13.21 -16.18 12.85
CA TYR A 719 12.88 -17.59 13.01
C TYR A 719 12.64 -17.97 14.47
N GLY A 720 11.73 -18.93 14.69
CA GLY A 720 11.39 -19.41 16.04
C GLY A 720 12.22 -20.61 16.50
N ALA A 721 12.71 -21.46 15.58
CA ALA A 721 13.44 -22.68 15.90
C ALA A 721 14.68 -22.86 15.01
N ASP A 722 15.77 -23.38 15.56
CA ASP A 722 17.06 -23.52 14.83
C ASP A 722 16.94 -24.39 13.59
N LYS A 723 15.99 -25.34 13.58
CA LYS A 723 15.69 -26.16 12.40
C LYS A 723 15.27 -25.34 11.18
N ASN A 724 14.67 -24.16 11.38
CA ASN A 724 14.25 -23.28 10.29
C ASN A 724 15.43 -22.60 9.56
N LEU A 725 16.65 -22.71 10.10
CA LEU A 725 17.87 -22.28 9.40
C LEU A 725 18.37 -23.31 8.39
N LEU A 726 17.96 -24.58 8.53
CA LEU A 726 18.44 -25.68 7.67
C LEU A 726 18.16 -25.44 6.19
N PRO A 727 16.97 -24.94 5.76
CA PRO A 727 16.73 -24.56 4.38
C PRO A 727 17.77 -23.59 3.81
N PHE A 728 18.17 -22.58 4.58
CA PHE A 728 19.14 -21.56 4.15
C PHE A 728 20.57 -22.11 4.11
N LYS A 729 20.98 -22.84 5.15
CA LYS A 729 22.31 -23.47 5.24
C LYS A 729 22.55 -24.47 4.10
N LYS A 730 21.52 -25.22 3.68
CA LYS A 730 21.60 -26.18 2.56
C LYS A 730 21.94 -25.54 1.21
N PHE A 731 21.68 -24.25 1.05
CA PHE A 731 21.91 -23.49 -0.19
C PHE A 731 22.91 -22.35 -0.03
N ASP A 732 23.71 -22.36 1.05
CA ASP A 732 24.74 -21.37 1.32
C ASP A 732 24.20 -19.92 1.36
N ARG A 733 23.02 -19.75 1.97
CA ARG A 733 22.29 -18.47 2.09
C ARG A 733 22.10 -18.03 3.53
N PHE A 734 22.88 -18.60 4.44
CA PHE A 734 22.83 -18.26 5.86
C PHE A 734 24.01 -17.35 6.21
N ALA A 735 23.70 -16.10 6.58
CA ALA A 735 24.64 -15.13 7.11
C ALA A 735 24.12 -14.69 8.48
N GLN A 736 24.90 -14.91 9.54
CA GLN A 736 24.43 -14.84 10.94
C GLN A 736 23.81 -13.49 11.31
N ASP A 737 24.33 -12.41 10.75
CA ASP A 737 23.90 -11.01 10.88
C ASP A 737 22.51 -10.74 10.30
N ARG A 738 22.07 -11.50 9.30
CA ARG A 738 20.73 -11.35 8.68
C ARG A 738 19.64 -12.19 9.33
N PHE A 739 19.92 -12.88 10.44
CA PHE A 739 19.00 -13.83 11.07
C PHE A 739 18.90 -13.63 12.58
N SER A 740 17.69 -13.39 13.07
CA SER A 740 17.41 -13.29 14.51
C SER A 740 16.44 -14.37 14.97
N LYS A 741 16.79 -15.05 16.06
CA LYS A 741 15.89 -15.97 16.75
C LYS A 741 14.97 -15.18 17.68
N LEU A 742 13.70 -15.07 17.32
CA LEU A 742 12.67 -14.47 18.18
C LEU A 742 11.62 -15.53 18.53
N PRO A 743 11.25 -15.67 19.81
CA PRO A 743 10.15 -16.53 20.21
C PRO A 743 8.81 -15.95 19.72
N ASN A 744 7.81 -16.81 19.58
CA ASN A 744 6.44 -16.32 19.36
C ASN A 744 5.86 -15.82 20.70
N GLY A 745 5.14 -14.70 20.64
CA GLY A 745 4.56 -14.04 21.81
C GLY A 745 3.05 -14.08 21.85
N MET A 746 2.49 -13.78 23.03
CA MET A 746 1.06 -13.64 23.23
C MET A 746 0.73 -12.58 24.28
N GLU A 747 -0.40 -11.91 24.13
CA GLU A 747 -0.98 -11.10 25.19
C GLU A 747 -1.59 -12.01 26.26
N ARG A 748 -1.51 -11.60 27.54
CA ARG A 748 -2.26 -12.27 28.60
C ARG A 748 -3.74 -11.96 28.46
N ILE A 749 -4.50 -13.00 28.15
CA ILE A 749 -5.96 -12.93 28.12
C ILE A 749 -6.47 -13.32 29.50
N ALA A 750 -7.56 -12.69 29.95
CA ALA A 750 -8.21 -13.04 31.20
C ALA A 750 -8.64 -14.51 31.20
N ILE A 751 -8.41 -15.19 32.33
CA ILE A 751 -8.80 -16.59 32.51
C ILE A 751 -10.14 -16.61 33.23
N SER A 752 -11.13 -17.23 32.61
CA SER A 752 -12.44 -17.56 33.19
C SER A 752 -12.56 -19.08 33.25
N PRO A 753 -12.07 -19.74 34.32
CA PRO A 753 -12.03 -21.19 34.39
C PRO A 753 -13.41 -21.82 34.19
N VAL A 754 -13.48 -22.87 33.36
CA VAL A 754 -14.70 -23.68 33.19
C VAL A 754 -14.84 -24.62 34.40
N ALA A 755 -16.04 -24.81 34.96
CA ALA A 755 -16.20 -25.75 36.06
C ALA A 755 -15.95 -27.20 35.58
N ARG A 756 -15.25 -28.03 36.37
CA ARG A 756 -15.02 -29.45 36.03
C ARG A 756 -16.34 -30.22 35.85
N GLU A 757 -17.36 -29.86 36.65
CA GLU A 757 -18.71 -30.40 36.54
C GLU A 757 -19.35 -30.14 35.17
N GLU A 758 -19.15 -28.95 34.58
CA GLU A 758 -19.66 -28.61 33.23
C GLU A 758 -18.99 -29.44 32.13
N LEU A 759 -17.77 -29.93 32.38
CA LEU A 759 -17.02 -30.80 31.47
C LEU A 759 -17.31 -32.28 31.71
N GLY A 760 -18.08 -32.65 32.74
CA GLY A 760 -18.28 -34.04 33.13
C GLY A 760 -17.02 -34.69 33.71
N VAL A 761 -16.14 -33.91 34.32
CA VAL A 761 -14.88 -34.35 34.92
C VAL A 761 -15.00 -34.37 36.45
N PRO A 762 -14.62 -35.47 37.14
CA PRO A 762 -14.57 -35.50 38.60
C PRO A 762 -13.57 -34.50 39.19
N GLU A 763 -13.87 -33.93 40.36
CA GLU A 763 -13.02 -32.93 41.02
C GLU A 763 -11.63 -33.48 41.39
N ASP A 764 -11.54 -34.75 41.77
CA ASP A 764 -10.31 -35.43 42.17
C ASP A 764 -9.57 -36.14 41.03
N ALA A 765 -10.12 -36.13 39.81
CA ALA A 765 -9.48 -36.70 38.64
C ALA A 765 -8.25 -35.90 38.20
N PHE A 766 -7.24 -36.58 37.66
CA PHE A 766 -6.09 -35.96 37.02
C PHE A 766 -6.40 -35.62 35.56
N VAL A 767 -6.24 -34.36 35.16
CA VAL A 767 -6.72 -33.88 33.85
C VAL A 767 -5.57 -33.48 32.94
N LEU A 768 -5.48 -34.13 31.78
CA LEU A 768 -4.65 -33.72 30.65
C LEU A 768 -5.46 -32.91 29.64
N CYS A 769 -4.89 -31.83 29.12
CA CYS A 769 -5.54 -31.01 28.10
C CYS A 769 -4.67 -30.86 26.85
N LEU A 770 -5.20 -31.28 25.70
CA LEU A 770 -4.58 -31.15 24.38
C LEU A 770 -5.39 -30.16 23.55
N ILE A 771 -4.76 -29.04 23.23
CA ILE A 771 -5.33 -27.99 22.36
C ILE A 771 -4.51 -27.91 21.08
N SER A 772 -5.17 -28.06 19.93
CA SER A 772 -4.54 -27.90 18.60
C SER A 772 -5.58 -27.88 17.48
N ARG A 773 -5.17 -27.58 16.24
CA ARG A 773 -5.98 -27.98 15.07
C ARG A 773 -6.11 -29.51 15.08
N ALA A 774 -7.32 -30.04 14.95
CA ALA A 774 -7.56 -31.47 15.02
C ALA A 774 -7.14 -32.16 13.72
N MET A 775 -5.84 -32.44 13.59
CA MET A 775 -5.23 -33.14 12.47
C MET A 775 -4.40 -34.31 12.97
N VAL A 776 -4.22 -35.32 12.11
CA VAL A 776 -3.52 -36.57 12.45
C VAL A 776 -2.13 -36.30 13.03
N GLU A 777 -1.39 -35.36 12.46
CA GLU A 777 -0.03 -35.01 12.88
C GLU A 777 0.06 -34.35 14.26
N LYS A 778 -1.08 -34.03 14.89
CA LYS A 778 -1.15 -33.51 16.27
C LYS A 778 -1.35 -34.59 17.32
N GLY A 779 -1.44 -35.86 16.90
CA GLY A 779 -1.36 -37.03 17.79
C GLY A 779 -2.59 -37.25 18.66
N TRP A 780 -3.80 -36.86 18.22
CA TRP A 780 -5.03 -37.02 19.02
C TRP A 780 -5.36 -38.49 19.30
N SER A 781 -5.15 -39.37 18.33
CA SER A 781 -5.41 -40.80 18.48
C SER A 781 -4.43 -41.43 19.47
N GLU A 782 -3.15 -41.14 19.31
CA GLU A 782 -2.08 -41.62 20.19
C GLU A 782 -2.24 -41.03 21.60
N ALA A 783 -2.76 -39.80 21.74
CA ALA A 783 -3.04 -39.22 23.04
C ALA A 783 -4.10 -40.02 23.82
N ILE A 784 -5.15 -40.48 23.13
CA ILE A 784 -6.17 -41.36 23.71
C ILE A 784 -5.53 -42.69 24.15
N GLU A 785 -4.67 -43.28 23.31
CA GLU A 785 -3.97 -44.53 23.64
C GLU A 785 -3.02 -44.37 24.84
N VAL A 786 -2.26 -43.28 24.90
CA VAL A 786 -1.38 -42.94 26.04
C VAL A 786 -2.16 -42.84 27.33
N VAL A 787 -3.30 -42.14 27.33
CA VAL A 787 -4.13 -41.96 28.53
C VAL A 787 -4.76 -43.28 28.95
N ALA A 788 -5.29 -44.07 28.02
CA ALA A 788 -5.84 -45.39 28.32
C ALA A 788 -4.78 -46.30 28.98
N LEU A 789 -3.57 -46.35 28.41
CA LEU A 789 -2.48 -47.16 28.94
C LEU A 789 -2.00 -46.67 30.32
N ALA A 790 -1.90 -45.36 30.53
CA ALA A 790 -1.50 -44.78 31.82
C ALA A 790 -2.54 -45.07 32.92
N ARG A 791 -3.83 -45.02 32.59
CA ARG A 791 -4.92 -45.42 33.52
C ARG A 791 -4.81 -46.89 33.91
N ASP A 792 -4.65 -47.77 32.92
CA ASP A 792 -4.57 -49.22 33.14
C ASP A 792 -3.35 -49.61 34.00
N ARG A 793 -2.22 -48.91 33.85
CA ARG A 793 -1.00 -49.16 34.63
C ARG A 793 -1.06 -48.63 36.06
N SER A 794 -1.52 -47.39 36.21
CA SER A 794 -1.47 -46.66 37.48
C SER A 794 -2.68 -46.93 38.39
N GLY A 795 -3.81 -47.32 37.81
CA GLY A 795 -5.11 -47.37 38.51
C GLY A 795 -5.68 -46.00 38.87
N GLN A 796 -5.09 -44.90 38.38
CA GLN A 796 -5.53 -43.54 38.67
C GLN A 796 -6.61 -43.08 37.70
N ASP A 797 -7.46 -42.16 38.17
CA ASP A 797 -8.51 -41.57 37.36
C ASP A 797 -7.95 -40.40 36.53
N ILE A 798 -7.58 -40.67 35.27
CA ILE A 798 -6.94 -39.71 34.35
C ILE A 798 -7.89 -39.36 33.20
N HIS A 799 -8.23 -38.08 33.04
CA HIS A 799 -9.12 -37.58 31.98
C HIS A 799 -8.34 -36.83 30.89
N LEU A 800 -8.82 -36.84 29.65
CA LEU A 800 -8.25 -36.15 28.50
C LEU A 800 -9.24 -35.17 27.88
N LEU A 801 -8.92 -33.87 27.88
CA LEU A 801 -9.65 -32.84 27.17
C LEU A 801 -9.03 -32.63 25.78
N LEU A 802 -9.85 -32.73 24.73
CA LEU A 802 -9.48 -32.50 23.33
C LEU A 802 -10.20 -31.26 22.82
N VAL A 803 -9.44 -30.18 22.60
CA VAL A 803 -9.97 -28.87 22.19
C VAL A 803 -9.42 -28.49 20.81
N GLY A 804 -10.32 -28.15 19.90
CA GLY A 804 -10.00 -27.77 18.53
C GLY A 804 -10.99 -28.31 17.50
N ALA A 805 -10.91 -27.79 16.28
CA ALA A 805 -11.68 -28.25 15.13
C ALA A 805 -10.73 -28.79 14.04
N GLY A 806 -11.24 -29.69 13.20
CA GLY A 806 -10.49 -30.31 12.10
C GLY A 806 -10.95 -31.75 11.79
N GLU A 807 -10.28 -32.38 10.84
CA GLU A 807 -10.63 -33.71 10.34
C GLU A 807 -10.67 -34.78 11.46
N GLU A 808 -9.74 -34.72 12.42
CA GLU A 808 -9.73 -35.66 13.54
C GLU A 808 -10.89 -35.42 14.52
N TYR A 809 -11.30 -34.16 14.72
CA TYR A 809 -12.50 -33.85 15.50
C TYR A 809 -13.74 -34.46 14.83
N ASP A 810 -13.92 -34.18 13.53
CA ASP A 810 -15.06 -34.68 12.75
C ASP A 810 -15.08 -36.22 12.67
N ARG A 811 -13.92 -36.87 12.79
CA ARG A 811 -13.78 -38.32 12.83
C ARG A 811 -14.16 -38.87 14.20
N LEU A 812 -13.61 -38.31 15.27
CA LEU A 812 -13.81 -38.78 16.65
C LEU A 812 -15.24 -38.52 17.14
N GLU A 813 -15.88 -37.44 16.69
CA GLU A 813 -17.30 -37.14 16.99
C GLU A 813 -18.25 -38.27 16.55
N LYS A 814 -17.87 -39.04 15.54
CA LYS A 814 -18.68 -40.13 14.97
C LYS A 814 -18.42 -41.49 15.63
N VAL A 815 -17.51 -41.55 16.61
CA VAL A 815 -17.11 -42.78 17.28
C VAL A 815 -17.48 -42.68 18.75
N GLN A 816 -17.88 -43.81 19.37
CA GLN A 816 -18.09 -43.85 20.80
C GLN A 816 -16.73 -43.80 21.51
N LEU A 817 -16.44 -42.66 22.14
CA LEU A 817 -15.23 -42.45 22.94
C LEU A 817 -15.43 -42.98 24.37
N PRO A 818 -14.35 -43.36 25.07
CA PRO A 818 -14.41 -43.66 26.50
C PRO A 818 -14.86 -42.44 27.32
N ASP A 819 -15.53 -42.67 28.44
CA ASP A 819 -16.08 -41.61 29.31
C ASP A 819 -15.03 -40.63 29.87
N HIS A 820 -13.75 -41.01 29.85
CA HIS A 820 -12.63 -40.19 30.29
C HIS A 820 -12.02 -39.32 29.16
N VAL A 821 -12.57 -39.34 27.95
CA VAL A 821 -12.11 -38.54 26.80
C VAL A 821 -13.20 -37.54 26.40
N HIS A 822 -12.86 -36.25 26.44
CA HIS A 822 -13.81 -35.13 26.31
C HIS A 822 -13.53 -34.34 25.04
N LEU A 823 -14.49 -34.30 24.12
CA LEU A 823 -14.35 -33.67 22.81
C LEU A 823 -15.09 -32.32 22.79
N LEU A 824 -14.35 -31.20 22.73
CA LEU A 824 -14.90 -29.86 23.05
C LEU A 824 -15.03 -28.89 21.87
N GLY A 825 -14.43 -29.20 20.72
CA GLY A 825 -14.53 -28.39 19.50
C GLY A 825 -13.71 -27.11 19.56
N PHE A 826 -13.95 -26.18 18.64
CA PHE A 826 -13.28 -24.88 18.66
C PHE A 826 -13.70 -24.08 19.89
N ARG A 827 -12.71 -23.48 20.56
CA ARG A 827 -12.90 -22.59 21.70
C ARG A 827 -12.12 -21.30 21.50
N PRO A 828 -12.74 -20.14 21.71
CA PRO A 828 -12.10 -18.84 21.44
C PRO A 828 -11.01 -18.52 22.47
N ASN A 829 -11.14 -18.97 23.72
CA ASN A 829 -10.17 -18.78 24.78
C ASN A 829 -9.62 -20.13 25.30
N PRO A 830 -8.46 -20.59 24.79
CA PRO A 830 -7.83 -21.83 25.23
C PRO A 830 -7.42 -21.85 26.71
N LEU A 831 -7.12 -20.69 27.30
CA LEU A 831 -6.61 -20.60 28.67
C LEU A 831 -7.64 -21.06 29.70
N ASP A 832 -8.94 -20.86 29.42
CA ASP A 832 -10.03 -21.31 30.28
C ASP A 832 -9.97 -22.84 30.50
N TYR A 833 -9.61 -23.58 29.45
CA TYR A 833 -9.50 -25.04 29.46
C TYR A 833 -8.15 -25.54 29.96
N TYR A 834 -7.07 -24.81 29.72
CA TYR A 834 -5.80 -25.13 30.37
C TYR A 834 -5.89 -24.90 31.88
N SER A 835 -6.60 -23.86 32.35
CA SER A 835 -6.67 -23.50 33.76
C SER A 835 -7.29 -24.58 34.67
N VAL A 836 -8.11 -25.46 34.10
CA VAL A 836 -8.80 -26.55 34.82
C VAL A 836 -8.03 -27.87 34.77
N ALA A 837 -7.07 -27.96 33.84
CA ALA A 837 -6.22 -29.12 33.66
C ALA A 837 -5.11 -29.18 34.71
N ASP A 838 -4.63 -30.37 35.02
CA ASP A 838 -3.43 -30.55 35.84
C ASP A 838 -2.17 -30.41 34.98
N MET A 839 -2.24 -30.86 33.72
CA MET A 839 -1.16 -30.73 32.75
C MET A 839 -1.67 -30.49 31.33
N ALA A 840 -0.87 -29.77 30.54
CA ALA A 840 -1.05 -29.67 29.10
C ALA A 840 -0.33 -30.82 28.37
N PHE A 841 -0.84 -31.19 27.20
CA PHE A 841 -0.29 -32.26 26.39
C PHE A 841 -0.19 -31.86 24.91
N LEU A 842 0.98 -32.05 24.30
CA LEU A 842 1.20 -31.77 22.88
C LEU A 842 2.10 -32.85 22.22
N PRO A 843 1.54 -34.00 21.83
CA PRO A 843 2.27 -35.07 21.16
C PRO A 843 2.31 -34.87 19.64
N SER A 844 2.95 -33.78 19.20
CA SER A 844 2.96 -33.39 17.79
C SER A 844 4.04 -34.11 16.98
N ILE A 845 3.68 -34.73 15.86
CA ILE A 845 4.61 -35.25 14.85
C ILE A 845 4.70 -34.34 13.63
N TYR A 846 4.06 -33.16 13.70
CA TYR A 846 3.98 -32.23 12.59
C TYR A 846 5.36 -31.65 12.26
N ARG A 847 5.92 -32.03 11.09
CA ARG A 847 7.29 -31.67 10.70
C ARG A 847 7.54 -30.16 10.65
N ALA A 848 6.54 -29.37 10.25
CA ALA A 848 6.64 -27.92 10.16
C ALA A 848 6.34 -27.21 11.50
N GLU A 849 6.14 -27.95 12.60
CA GLU A 849 5.93 -27.36 13.92
C GLU A 849 7.18 -26.59 14.38
N THR A 850 7.17 -25.27 14.34
CA THR A 850 8.31 -24.45 14.76
C THR A 850 8.26 -24.11 16.24
N PHE A 851 7.19 -23.44 16.67
CA PHE A 851 7.08 -22.85 18.00
C PHE A 851 5.59 -22.79 18.40
N PRO A 852 5.04 -23.85 19.03
CA PRO A 852 3.61 -23.98 19.26
C PRO A 852 3.07 -22.94 20.26
N LEU A 853 2.18 -22.06 19.82
CA LEU A 853 1.53 -21.09 20.72
C LEU A 853 0.74 -21.74 21.85
N THR A 854 0.26 -22.97 21.66
CA THR A 854 -0.49 -23.71 22.68
C THR A 854 0.37 -24.08 23.90
N ILE A 855 1.69 -24.19 23.73
CA ILE A 855 2.61 -24.30 24.87
C ILE A 855 2.65 -22.98 25.64
N VAL A 856 2.74 -21.85 24.95
CA VAL A 856 2.71 -20.53 25.61
C VAL A 856 1.39 -20.35 26.38
N GLU A 857 0.26 -20.78 25.81
CA GLU A 857 -1.06 -20.74 26.45
C GLU A 857 -1.08 -21.58 27.74
N ALA A 858 -0.53 -22.79 27.70
CA ALA A 858 -0.39 -23.64 28.87
C ALA A 858 0.49 -22.99 29.95
N LEU A 859 1.63 -22.42 29.57
CA LEU A 859 2.53 -21.72 30.49
C LEU A 859 1.85 -20.50 31.13
N PHE A 860 1.05 -19.74 30.38
CA PHE A 860 0.28 -18.59 30.90
C PHE A 860 -0.77 -19.04 31.93
N ALA A 861 -1.38 -20.20 31.73
CA ALA A 861 -2.25 -20.85 32.71
C ALA A 861 -1.49 -21.53 33.87
N SER A 862 -0.16 -21.37 33.93
CA SER A 862 0.77 -22.01 34.89
C SER A 862 0.71 -23.53 34.86
N ARG A 863 0.45 -24.11 33.68
CA ARG A 863 0.34 -25.56 33.51
C ARG A 863 1.60 -26.16 32.91
N PRO A 864 2.17 -27.20 33.55
CA PRO A 864 3.29 -27.93 33.01
C PRO A 864 2.85 -28.72 31.77
N VAL A 865 3.79 -28.96 30.87
CA VAL A 865 3.50 -29.51 29.55
C VAL A 865 4.26 -30.81 29.32
N ILE A 866 3.57 -31.86 28.88
CA ILE A 866 4.19 -33.04 28.26
C ILE A 866 4.17 -32.82 26.75
N ALA A 867 5.32 -32.82 26.09
CA ALA A 867 5.38 -32.55 24.65
C ALA A 867 6.48 -33.31 23.91
N SER A 868 6.26 -33.55 22.63
CA SER A 868 7.26 -34.11 21.71
C SER A 868 8.40 -33.13 21.43
N ASP A 869 9.64 -33.61 21.32
CA ASP A 869 10.82 -32.81 20.97
C ASP A 869 10.85 -32.44 19.47
N VAL A 870 9.96 -31.53 19.07
CA VAL A 870 9.85 -31.02 17.70
C VAL A 870 9.94 -29.50 17.71
N GLY A 871 10.79 -28.94 16.85
CA GLY A 871 10.95 -27.48 16.77
C GLY A 871 11.73 -26.94 17.98
N ASP A 872 11.22 -25.88 18.62
CA ASP A 872 11.86 -25.27 19.80
C ASP A 872 11.24 -25.72 21.13
N VAL A 873 10.31 -26.68 21.12
CA VAL A 873 9.53 -27.14 22.29
C VAL A 873 10.40 -27.40 23.51
N LYS A 874 11.54 -28.09 23.34
CA LYS A 874 12.46 -28.37 24.44
C LYS A 874 12.99 -27.11 25.12
N GLN A 875 13.34 -26.09 24.32
CA GLN A 875 13.86 -24.81 24.84
C GLN A 875 12.75 -23.96 25.44
N MET A 876 11.53 -24.02 24.90
CA MET A 876 10.36 -23.34 25.45
C MET A 876 10.06 -23.80 26.88
N LEU A 877 10.30 -25.09 27.19
CA LEU A 877 10.05 -25.67 28.51
C LEU A 877 11.29 -25.65 29.43
N ALA A 878 12.49 -25.37 28.92
CA ALA A 878 13.73 -25.40 29.71
C ALA A 878 13.81 -24.19 30.67
N ALA A 879 13.99 -24.45 31.97
CA ALA A 879 13.99 -23.45 33.04
C ALA A 879 15.37 -23.17 33.68
N GLY A 880 16.45 -23.70 33.09
CA GLY A 880 17.82 -23.64 33.63
C GLY A 880 18.20 -24.93 34.39
N ASP A 881 19.49 -25.15 34.65
CA ASP A 881 20.03 -26.28 35.45
C ASP A 881 19.54 -27.69 35.07
N GLY A 882 19.12 -27.89 33.81
CA GLY A 882 18.55 -29.15 33.32
C GLY A 882 17.08 -29.39 33.70
N GLU A 883 16.43 -28.43 34.35
CA GLU A 883 15.01 -28.50 34.71
C GLU A 883 14.10 -28.12 33.54
N VAL A 884 12.92 -28.74 33.52
CA VAL A 884 11.88 -28.52 32.49
C VAL A 884 10.52 -28.29 33.13
N ALA A 885 9.73 -27.37 32.57
CA ALA A 885 8.35 -27.08 32.95
C ALA A 885 7.38 -28.18 32.48
N GLY A 886 7.61 -29.42 32.91
CA GLY A 886 6.86 -30.61 32.53
C GLY A 886 7.78 -31.74 32.06
N ALA A 887 7.56 -32.27 30.86
CA ALA A 887 8.43 -33.29 30.27
C ALA A 887 8.49 -33.20 28.73
N VAL A 888 9.64 -33.58 28.18
CA VAL A 888 9.88 -33.63 26.74
C VAL A 888 10.28 -35.06 26.36
N PHE A 889 9.67 -35.61 25.31
CA PHE A 889 9.98 -36.95 24.82
C PHE A 889 10.42 -36.93 23.35
N ALA A 890 11.34 -37.82 22.99
CA ALA A 890 11.79 -37.98 21.61
C ALA A 890 10.80 -38.82 20.80
N LEU A 891 10.69 -38.57 19.50
CA LEU A 891 9.93 -39.41 18.59
C LEU A 891 10.78 -40.61 18.12
N ASP A 892 10.17 -41.79 17.98
CA ASP A 892 10.79 -42.96 17.36
C ASP A 892 10.38 -43.06 15.88
N ASP A 893 11.31 -42.78 14.97
CA ASP A 893 11.07 -42.68 13.52
C ASP A 893 9.81 -41.87 13.17
N TRP A 894 9.68 -40.67 13.77
CA TRP A 894 8.53 -39.77 13.61
C TRP A 894 7.19 -40.36 14.10
N ARG A 895 7.23 -41.32 15.01
CA ARG A 895 6.08 -41.85 15.73
C ARG A 895 6.18 -41.55 17.21
N ILE A 896 5.03 -41.44 17.86
CA ILE A 896 4.94 -41.20 19.30
C ILE A 896 5.21 -42.53 20.02
N PRO A 897 6.22 -42.63 20.91
CA PRO A 897 6.47 -43.84 21.68
C PRO A 897 5.44 -43.96 22.81
N VAL A 898 4.24 -44.46 22.48
CA VAL A 898 3.06 -44.51 23.39
C VAL A 898 3.39 -45.06 24.78
N ASP A 899 4.19 -46.14 24.85
CA ASP A 899 4.56 -46.78 26.11
C ASP A 899 5.39 -45.87 27.05
N GLU A 900 6.40 -45.19 26.48
CA GLU A 900 7.26 -44.26 27.21
C GLU A 900 6.46 -43.05 27.69
N VAL A 901 5.64 -42.47 26.81
CA VAL A 901 4.82 -41.30 27.12
C VAL A 901 3.76 -41.62 28.18
N ALA A 902 3.15 -42.82 28.14
CA ALA A 902 2.24 -43.28 29.18
C ALA A 902 2.94 -43.36 30.55
N GLY A 903 4.21 -43.80 30.59
CA GLY A 903 5.03 -43.78 31.81
C GLY A 903 5.32 -42.36 32.33
N LEU A 904 5.41 -41.34 31.45
CA LEU A 904 5.50 -39.94 31.87
C LEU A 904 4.20 -39.49 32.55
N VAL A 905 3.05 -39.80 31.95
CA VAL A 905 1.73 -39.45 32.48
C VAL A 905 1.48 -40.12 33.83
N GLU A 906 1.75 -41.42 33.93
CA GLU A 906 1.64 -42.19 35.19
C GLU A 906 2.43 -41.55 36.33
N ARG A 907 3.68 -41.15 36.07
CA ARG A 907 4.53 -40.52 37.07
C ARG A 907 3.95 -39.20 37.57
N PHE A 908 3.46 -38.32 36.67
CA PHE A 908 2.92 -37.04 37.09
C PHE A 908 1.56 -37.16 37.78
N ALA A 909 0.70 -38.06 37.30
CA ALA A 909 -0.56 -38.34 37.96
C ALA A 909 -0.34 -38.93 39.37
N GLY A 910 0.75 -39.70 39.56
CA GLY A 910 1.15 -40.29 40.84
C GLY A 910 1.89 -39.36 41.82
N ASP A 911 2.38 -38.20 41.35
CA ASP A 911 3.24 -37.31 42.14
C ASP A 911 2.77 -35.83 42.07
N PRO A 912 1.85 -35.42 42.96
CA PRO A 912 1.39 -34.04 43.03
C PRO A 912 2.51 -33.02 43.33
N ALA A 913 3.60 -33.44 43.99
CA ALA A 913 4.73 -32.56 44.27
C ALA A 913 5.52 -32.27 42.99
N ALA A 914 5.69 -33.26 42.11
CA ALA A 914 6.28 -33.07 40.78
C ALA A 914 5.43 -32.13 39.91
N VAL A 915 4.11 -32.29 39.90
CA VAL A 915 3.19 -31.38 39.17
C VAL A 915 3.28 -29.95 39.72
N SER A 916 3.28 -29.79 41.04
CA SER A 916 3.41 -28.49 41.70
C SER A 916 4.76 -27.81 41.38
N TRP A 917 5.85 -28.57 41.40
CA TRP A 917 7.17 -28.08 41.01
C TRP A 917 7.20 -27.61 39.55
N ALA A 918 6.74 -28.46 38.63
CA ALA A 918 6.70 -28.15 37.21
C ALA A 918 5.79 -26.96 36.90
N SER A 919 4.69 -26.78 37.65
CA SER A 919 3.80 -25.62 37.54
C SER A 919 4.49 -24.31 37.95
N ARG A 920 5.33 -24.34 39.00
CA ARG A 920 6.15 -23.16 39.38
C ARG A 920 7.14 -22.79 38.27
N LEU A 921 7.76 -23.80 37.64
CA LEU A 921 8.64 -23.57 36.50
C LEU A 921 7.86 -23.03 35.29
N ALA A 922 6.67 -23.55 35.03
CA ALA A 922 5.79 -23.07 33.96
C ALA A 922 5.43 -21.59 34.13
N TRP A 923 5.04 -21.19 35.36
CA TRP A 923 4.78 -19.80 35.70
C TRP A 923 6.01 -18.91 35.47
N ARG A 924 7.20 -19.34 35.94
CA ARG A 924 8.46 -18.60 35.71
C ARG A 924 8.78 -18.44 34.22
N LYS A 925 8.60 -19.50 33.42
CA LYS A 925 8.83 -19.47 31.98
C LYS A 925 7.85 -18.59 31.22
N SER A 926 6.62 -18.45 31.72
CA SER A 926 5.58 -17.66 31.05
C SER A 926 6.00 -16.22 30.75
N ALA A 927 6.80 -15.60 31.62
CA ALA A 927 7.25 -14.22 31.46
C ALA A 927 8.10 -13.98 30.20
N GLU A 928 8.74 -15.02 29.64
CA GLU A 928 9.58 -14.89 28.43
C GLU A 928 8.77 -14.74 27.14
N PHE A 929 7.45 -14.95 27.18
CA PHE A 929 6.58 -15.01 26.01
C PHE A 929 5.52 -13.90 25.97
N GLU A 930 5.70 -12.86 26.79
CA GLU A 930 4.87 -11.66 26.76
C GLU A 930 4.98 -10.95 25.41
N MET A 931 3.82 -10.69 24.78
CA MET A 931 3.81 -10.01 23.47
C MET A 931 4.42 -8.61 23.53
N GLY A 932 4.30 -7.89 24.65
CA GLY A 932 4.91 -6.58 24.82
C GLY A 932 6.44 -6.61 24.61
N GLU A 933 7.12 -7.51 25.34
CA GLU A 933 8.58 -7.71 25.24
C GLU A 933 9.01 -8.19 23.85
N ILE A 934 8.19 -9.05 23.23
CA ILE A 934 8.48 -9.56 21.88
C ILE A 934 8.30 -8.47 20.83
N ALA A 935 7.27 -7.63 20.97
CA ALA A 935 7.07 -6.46 20.12
C ALA A 935 8.23 -5.45 20.27
N ASP A 936 8.80 -5.29 21.46
CA ASP A 936 10.02 -4.48 21.65
C ASP A 936 11.20 -5.04 20.86
N ARG A 937 11.41 -6.36 20.90
CA ARG A 937 12.47 -7.01 20.11
C ARG A 937 12.24 -6.86 18.60
N TYR A 938 10.99 -6.93 18.14
CA TYR A 938 10.65 -6.64 16.75
C TYR A 938 10.86 -5.16 16.40
N ALA A 939 10.46 -4.24 17.26
CA ALA A 939 10.69 -2.81 17.09
C ALA A 939 12.18 -2.50 16.99
N THR A 940 12.99 -3.07 17.88
CA THR A 940 14.44 -3.05 17.81
C THR A 940 14.93 -3.58 16.46
N LEU A 941 14.46 -4.74 15.98
CA LEU A 941 14.85 -5.22 14.64
C LEU A 941 14.42 -4.29 13.50
N PHE A 942 13.24 -3.67 13.59
CA PHE A 942 12.76 -2.70 12.62
C PHE A 942 13.63 -1.45 12.60
N ILE A 943 14.16 -1.06 13.76
CA ILE A 943 15.04 0.10 13.97
C ILE A 943 16.53 -0.23 13.71
N GLU A 944 17.07 -1.40 14.04
CA GLU A 944 18.52 -1.71 14.07
C GLU A 944 19.15 -1.86 12.68
N GLY A 945 18.47 -2.44 11.70
CA GLY A 945 18.88 -2.27 10.28
C GLY A 945 18.21 -1.07 9.63
N GLN A 946 17.50 -0.27 10.43
CA GLN A 946 17.43 1.15 10.18
C GLN A 946 18.57 1.89 10.88
N GLU A 947 19.48 1.31 11.67
CA GLU A 947 20.73 1.98 12.06
C GLU A 947 21.72 1.91 10.89
N GLU A 948 21.70 0.89 10.02
CA GLU A 948 22.31 1.06 8.68
C GLU A 948 21.60 2.15 7.82
N SER A 949 20.37 2.57 8.18
CA SER A 949 19.63 3.69 7.57
C SER A 949 19.48 4.95 8.44
N ARG A 950 20.01 4.96 9.67
CA ARG A 950 19.87 5.97 10.75
C ARG A 950 21.24 6.31 11.30
N GLU A 951 22.27 5.46 11.19
CA GLU A 951 23.69 5.84 11.12
C GLU A 951 23.98 6.61 9.82
N THR A 952 23.13 6.47 8.78
CA THR A 952 23.05 7.39 7.63
C THR A 952 22.37 8.73 7.99
N SER A 953 21.82 8.88 9.21
CA SER A 953 21.21 10.12 9.74
C SER A 953 21.72 10.58 11.12
N ALA A 954 22.55 9.79 11.81
CA ALA A 954 23.01 10.02 13.19
C ALA A 954 24.53 9.93 13.35
N MET A 955 25.27 9.37 12.36
CA MET A 955 26.75 9.42 12.34
C MET A 955 27.29 10.83 12.03
N LEU A 956 26.38 11.81 11.87
CA LEU A 956 26.61 13.26 11.81
C LEU A 956 26.76 13.94 13.18
N ASN A 957 26.54 13.25 14.32
CA ASN A 957 26.57 13.91 15.63
C ASN A 957 27.67 13.50 16.63
N LEU A 958 28.46 12.42 16.43
CA LEU A 958 29.45 12.01 17.46
C LEU A 958 30.78 11.43 16.93
N ARG A 959 31.28 11.92 15.79
CA ARG A 959 32.73 11.92 15.45
C ARG A 959 33.43 13.26 15.74
N ARG A 960 32.86 14.05 16.65
CA ARG A 960 33.61 14.76 17.70
C ARG A 960 33.45 13.88 18.94
N GLU A 961 34.18 12.78 19.09
CA GLU A 961 35.51 12.80 19.69
C GLU A 961 36.24 11.48 19.35
N VAL A 962 37.40 11.63 18.68
CA VAL A 962 38.49 10.65 18.57
C VAL A 962 38.23 9.37 17.73
N GLY A 963 38.49 9.48 16.41
CA GLY A 963 39.31 8.48 15.68
C GLY A 963 38.63 7.48 14.71
N GLY A 964 38.77 7.74 13.40
CA GLY A 964 39.16 6.74 12.37
C GLY A 964 38.08 6.03 11.50
N LEU A 965 37.81 6.56 10.28
CA LEU A 965 37.56 5.96 8.93
C LEU A 965 36.87 4.57 8.81
N ALA A 966 35.90 4.25 7.91
CA ALA A 966 35.45 4.77 6.60
C ALA A 966 34.11 4.09 6.14
N ASP A 967 33.36 4.44 5.08
CA ASP A 967 32.90 5.70 4.43
C ASP A 967 31.91 5.36 3.27
N GLY A 968 30.83 6.13 3.13
CA GLY A 968 30.00 6.30 1.91
C GLY A 968 29.78 7.81 1.63
N PRO A 969 29.40 8.24 0.40
CA PRO A 969 29.30 9.66 0.07
C PRO A 969 28.17 10.36 0.85
N THR A 970 28.52 11.48 1.47
CA THR A 970 27.73 12.22 2.46
C THR A 970 26.77 13.26 1.86
N LEU A 971 26.94 13.68 0.60
CA LEU A 971 25.96 14.50 -0.14
C LEU A 971 25.75 13.89 -1.54
N GLN A 972 24.50 13.58 -1.92
CA GLN A 972 24.21 13.04 -3.25
C GLN A 972 22.92 13.60 -3.84
N GLY A 973 22.95 13.95 -5.13
CA GLY A 973 21.80 14.52 -5.83
C GLY A 973 21.78 14.17 -7.32
N PRO A 974 20.63 13.78 -7.89
CA PRO A 974 20.52 13.53 -9.33
C PRO A 974 20.54 14.86 -10.10
N GLY A 975 21.10 14.84 -11.30
CA GLY A 975 21.11 16.00 -12.18
C GLY A 975 21.60 15.67 -13.59
N PHE A 976 21.88 16.69 -14.39
CA PHE A 976 22.44 16.58 -15.73
C PHE A 976 23.77 17.33 -15.81
N CYS A 977 24.85 16.62 -16.14
CA CYS A 977 26.18 17.23 -16.19
C CYS A 977 26.42 17.88 -17.55
N PRO A 978 26.69 19.20 -17.62
CA PRO A 978 26.90 19.91 -18.89
C PRO A 978 28.24 19.57 -19.56
N ILE A 979 29.19 19.00 -18.79
CA ILE A 979 30.51 18.62 -19.31
C ILE A 979 30.46 17.28 -20.04
N CYS A 980 29.82 16.26 -19.44
CA CYS A 980 29.65 14.94 -20.08
C CYS A 980 28.30 14.73 -20.78
N ALA A 981 27.44 15.75 -20.78
CA ALA A 981 26.15 15.82 -21.47
C ALA A 981 25.21 14.63 -21.22
N ARG A 982 25.09 14.18 -19.96
CA ARG A 982 24.21 13.06 -19.58
C ARG A 982 23.61 13.24 -18.17
N PRO A 983 22.45 12.61 -17.89
CA PRO A 983 21.94 12.46 -16.53
C PRO A 983 22.97 11.76 -15.65
N THR A 984 23.15 12.24 -14.43
CA THR A 984 24.19 11.84 -13.50
C THR A 984 23.70 11.94 -12.07
N VAL A 985 24.50 11.43 -11.14
CA VAL A 985 24.38 11.72 -9.71
C VAL A 985 25.66 12.44 -9.32
N TYR A 986 25.52 13.62 -8.73
CA TYR A 986 26.62 14.33 -8.10
C TYR A 986 26.81 13.80 -6.69
N ARG A 987 28.05 13.61 -6.27
CA ARG A 987 28.42 12.99 -4.99
C ARG A 987 29.51 13.82 -4.33
N SER A 988 29.31 14.22 -3.08
CA SER A 988 30.35 14.73 -2.19
C SER A 988 30.62 13.72 -1.09
N PHE A 989 31.88 13.64 -0.66
CA PHE A 989 32.31 12.86 0.49
C PHE A 989 32.70 13.75 1.68
N ASP A 990 32.61 15.07 1.52
CA ASP A 990 32.86 16.06 2.57
C ASP A 990 31.55 16.77 2.97
N THR A 991 31.39 16.99 4.27
CA THR A 991 30.22 17.67 4.90
C THR A 991 30.61 18.98 5.59
N GLY A 992 31.90 19.35 5.57
CA GLY A 992 32.37 20.62 6.11
C GLY A 992 32.14 21.79 5.15
N ASP A 993 32.64 22.96 5.54
CA ASP A 993 32.50 24.23 4.78
C ASP A 993 33.13 24.18 3.37
N ASP A 994 33.93 23.16 3.06
CA ASP A 994 34.61 22.95 1.77
C ASP A 994 33.95 21.86 0.88
N TRP A 995 32.73 21.44 1.20
CA TRP A 995 32.01 20.36 0.50
C TRP A 995 31.87 20.57 -1.02
N PHE A 996 31.92 21.81 -1.48
CA PHE A 996 31.85 22.12 -2.90
C PHE A 996 33.09 21.65 -3.69
N ASN A 997 34.26 21.54 -3.04
CA ASN A 997 35.49 21.00 -3.63
C ASN A 997 35.49 19.46 -3.75
N SER A 998 34.44 18.81 -3.25
CA SER A 998 34.24 17.36 -3.29
C SER A 998 32.92 16.93 -3.94
N TYR A 999 32.01 17.84 -4.31
CA TYR A 999 30.74 17.57 -5.01
C TYR A 999 30.88 17.25 -6.51
N ARG A 1000 31.26 15.99 -6.79
CA ARG A 1000 31.73 15.50 -8.10
C ARG A 1000 30.65 14.80 -8.90
N CYS A 1001 30.69 14.96 -10.23
CA CYS A 1001 29.88 14.16 -11.14
C CYS A 1001 30.39 12.71 -11.17
N GLN A 1002 29.54 11.70 -10.90
CA GLN A 1002 29.96 10.28 -10.87
C GLN A 1002 30.57 9.75 -12.18
N PHE A 1003 30.45 10.48 -13.29
CA PHE A 1003 30.87 10.04 -14.62
C PHE A 1003 32.11 10.72 -15.19
N CYS A 1004 32.30 12.01 -14.92
CA CYS A 1004 33.43 12.77 -15.43
C CYS A 1004 34.23 13.48 -14.34
N ASP A 1005 33.86 13.24 -13.08
CA ASP A 1005 34.51 13.76 -11.88
C ASP A 1005 34.60 15.30 -11.80
N SER A 1006 33.83 16.01 -12.63
CA SER A 1006 33.79 17.48 -12.63
C SER A 1006 33.34 18.01 -11.28
N LEU A 1007 33.83 19.18 -10.88
CA LEU A 1007 33.41 19.93 -9.70
C LEU A 1007 32.36 21.01 -10.08
N PRO A 1008 31.66 21.61 -9.09
CA PRO A 1008 30.68 22.66 -9.35
C PRO A 1008 31.24 23.82 -10.18
N ARG A 1009 32.47 24.26 -9.88
CA ARG A 1009 33.16 25.34 -10.63
C ARG A 1009 33.46 24.96 -12.08
N ASP A 1010 33.88 23.73 -12.36
CA ASP A 1010 34.14 23.29 -13.74
C ASP A 1010 32.84 23.35 -14.55
N ARG A 1011 31.74 22.89 -13.95
CA ARG A 1011 30.41 22.89 -14.59
C ARG A 1011 29.91 24.31 -14.83
N ALA A 1012 30.12 25.20 -13.85
CA ALA A 1012 29.74 26.60 -13.95
C ALA A 1012 30.56 27.33 -15.04
N VAL A 1013 31.88 27.15 -15.12
CA VAL A 1013 32.72 27.74 -16.19
C VAL A 1013 32.30 27.22 -17.57
N HIS A 1014 32.11 25.90 -17.73
CA HIS A 1014 31.63 25.34 -18.99
C HIS A 1014 30.23 25.84 -19.39
N HIS A 1015 29.37 26.09 -18.40
CA HIS A 1015 28.05 26.66 -18.61
C HIS A 1015 28.14 28.11 -19.07
N VAL A 1016 28.87 28.96 -18.33
CA VAL A 1016 29.08 30.38 -18.67
C VAL A 1016 29.67 30.54 -20.07
N MET A 1017 30.72 29.78 -20.39
CA MET A 1017 31.31 29.81 -21.73
C MET A 1017 30.33 29.34 -22.79
N GLY A 1018 29.57 28.27 -22.53
CA GLY A 1018 28.55 27.75 -23.45
C GLY A 1018 27.39 28.72 -23.70
N THR A 1019 27.03 29.50 -22.69
CA THR A 1019 25.92 30.45 -22.74
C THR A 1019 26.34 31.76 -23.43
N LEU A 1020 27.49 32.32 -23.05
CA LEU A 1020 27.97 33.60 -23.60
C LEU A 1020 28.64 33.45 -24.97
N TYR A 1021 29.31 32.33 -25.21
CA TYR A 1021 30.08 32.06 -26.42
C TYR A 1021 29.78 30.65 -26.94
N PRO A 1022 28.59 30.38 -27.52
CA PRO A 1022 28.17 29.01 -27.86
C PRO A 1022 29.14 28.21 -28.75
N ASP A 1023 30.00 28.89 -29.51
CA ASP A 1023 31.03 28.32 -30.38
C ASP A 1023 32.43 28.20 -29.74
N TRP A 1024 32.57 28.49 -28.43
CA TRP A 1024 33.85 28.56 -27.72
C TRP A 1024 34.72 27.30 -27.87
N ARG A 1025 34.10 26.12 -27.93
CA ARG A 1025 34.80 24.83 -28.08
C ARG A 1025 35.62 24.71 -29.37
N SER A 1026 35.37 25.59 -30.35
CA SER A 1026 36.08 25.64 -31.63
C SER A 1026 37.09 26.79 -31.74
N ARG A 1027 37.21 27.61 -30.69
CA ARG A 1027 38.08 28.77 -30.61
C ARG A 1027 39.31 28.46 -29.75
N SER A 1028 40.36 29.25 -29.89
CA SER A 1028 41.61 29.06 -29.16
C SER A 1028 41.47 29.44 -27.67
N LEU A 1029 41.84 28.51 -26.79
CA LEU A 1029 41.73 28.66 -25.34
C LEU A 1029 43.08 28.44 -24.67
N HIS A 1030 43.43 29.33 -23.75
CA HIS A 1030 44.53 29.14 -22.82
C HIS A 1030 44.01 28.96 -21.40
N GLU A 1031 44.51 27.96 -20.69
CA GLU A 1031 44.22 27.76 -19.26
C GLU A 1031 45.51 27.89 -18.43
N SER A 1032 45.50 28.79 -17.45
CA SER A 1032 46.61 28.94 -16.52
C SER A 1032 46.36 28.12 -15.25
N SER A 1033 47.40 27.42 -14.81
CA SER A 1033 47.43 26.56 -13.63
C SER A 1033 46.32 25.49 -13.60
N PRO A 1034 46.12 24.72 -14.68
CA PRO A 1034 45.02 23.75 -14.76
C PRO A 1034 45.13 22.68 -13.66
N CYS A 1035 44.01 22.41 -13.00
CA CYS A 1035 43.89 21.39 -11.95
C CYS A 1035 43.30 20.06 -12.47
N ASN A 1036 42.75 20.03 -13.68
CA ASN A 1036 42.17 18.86 -14.33
C ASN A 1036 42.24 18.99 -15.88
N GLU A 1037 41.72 18.00 -16.61
CA GLU A 1037 41.80 17.95 -18.09
C GLU A 1037 40.46 18.26 -18.79
N LEU A 1038 39.48 18.86 -18.09
CA LEU A 1038 38.11 18.97 -18.60
C LEU A 1038 37.98 20.00 -19.74
N LEU A 1039 38.67 21.14 -19.64
CA LEU A 1039 38.73 22.15 -20.70
C LEU A 1039 39.55 21.65 -21.90
N GLU A 1040 40.68 20.98 -21.64
CA GLU A 1040 41.51 20.33 -22.67
C GLU A 1040 40.70 19.35 -23.52
N ARG A 1041 39.87 18.51 -22.88
CA ARG A 1041 39.01 17.54 -23.58
C ARG A 1041 37.86 18.18 -24.37
N ALA A 1042 37.44 19.38 -23.99
CA ALA A 1042 36.30 20.07 -24.58
C ALA A 1042 36.67 21.05 -25.69
N SER A 1043 37.87 21.62 -25.66
CA SER A 1043 38.36 22.57 -26.66
C SER A 1043 39.13 21.88 -27.78
N LYS A 1044 38.94 22.36 -29.01
CA LYS A 1044 39.70 21.89 -30.19
C LYS A 1044 41.09 22.51 -30.30
N ASP A 1045 41.29 23.70 -29.74
CA ASP A 1045 42.56 24.42 -29.75
C ASP A 1045 42.82 24.92 -28.32
N TYR A 1046 43.68 24.19 -27.62
CA TYR A 1046 43.91 24.33 -26.18
C TYR A 1046 45.40 24.44 -25.89
N SER A 1047 45.75 25.32 -24.95
CA SER A 1047 47.08 25.42 -24.38
C SER A 1047 47.01 25.64 -22.89
N ALA A 1048 48.05 25.21 -22.17
CA ALA A 1048 48.09 25.34 -20.71
C ALA A 1048 49.46 25.80 -20.20
N SER A 1049 49.43 26.53 -19.08
CA SER A 1049 50.64 27.00 -18.39
C SER A 1049 50.62 26.72 -16.89
N GLN A 1050 51.82 26.67 -16.29
CA GLN A 1050 52.08 26.52 -14.86
C GLN A 1050 53.29 27.41 -14.50
N TYR A 1051 53.47 27.80 -13.23
CA TYR A 1051 54.64 28.60 -12.82
C TYR A 1051 55.67 27.77 -12.04
N TYR A 1052 56.86 27.64 -12.59
CA TYR A 1052 58.02 26.96 -12.02
C TYR A 1052 59.14 27.98 -11.81
N GLU A 1053 59.38 28.33 -10.55
CA GLU A 1053 60.37 29.34 -10.13
C GLU A 1053 61.79 29.04 -10.65
N ASP A 1054 62.14 27.75 -10.76
CA ASP A 1054 63.47 27.30 -11.18
C ASP A 1054 63.64 27.13 -12.70
N LYS A 1055 62.62 27.44 -13.50
CA LYS A 1055 62.63 27.31 -14.97
C LYS A 1055 62.53 28.68 -15.65
N PRO A 1056 63.14 28.87 -16.83
CA PRO A 1056 62.95 30.09 -17.60
C PRO A 1056 61.49 30.29 -18.00
N LEU A 1057 60.98 31.53 -17.95
CA LEU A 1057 59.66 31.86 -18.48
C LEU A 1057 59.60 31.57 -19.99
N GLY A 1058 58.49 30.99 -20.43
CA GLY A 1058 58.27 30.55 -21.79
C GLY A 1058 58.99 29.25 -22.18
N ALA A 1059 59.58 28.52 -21.23
CA ALA A 1059 60.09 27.17 -21.50
C ALA A 1059 58.96 26.13 -21.37
N ASP A 1060 58.99 25.08 -22.20
CA ASP A 1060 58.06 23.97 -22.04
C ASP A 1060 58.58 22.99 -20.98
N VAL A 1061 57.76 22.71 -19.97
CA VAL A 1061 58.05 21.83 -18.83
C VAL A 1061 57.01 20.71 -18.81
N GLY A 1062 57.33 19.60 -19.45
CA GLY A 1062 56.39 18.49 -19.63
C GLY A 1062 55.24 18.89 -20.56
N LYS A 1063 53.99 18.80 -20.07
CA LYS A 1063 52.79 19.17 -20.84
C LYS A 1063 52.37 20.64 -20.67
N PHE A 1064 53.08 21.39 -19.82
CA PHE A 1064 52.76 22.78 -19.50
C PHE A 1064 53.88 23.71 -19.93
N ARG A 1065 53.52 24.91 -20.33
CA ARG A 1065 54.48 25.99 -20.55
C ARG A 1065 54.71 26.74 -19.23
N ASN A 1066 55.97 27.04 -18.91
CA ASN A 1066 56.29 27.82 -17.73
C ASN A 1066 55.91 29.29 -17.97
N GLU A 1067 54.90 29.81 -17.28
CA GLU A 1067 54.46 31.20 -17.43
C GLU A 1067 54.22 31.82 -16.06
N ASP A 1068 54.57 33.10 -15.95
CA ASP A 1068 54.18 33.95 -14.84
C ASP A 1068 52.98 34.78 -15.29
N LEU A 1069 51.85 34.68 -14.59
CA LEU A 1069 50.67 35.45 -14.93
C LEU A 1069 50.89 36.96 -14.75
N GLU A 1070 51.83 37.38 -13.90
CA GLU A 1070 52.18 38.80 -13.74
C GLU A 1070 53.00 39.34 -14.94
N ASN A 1071 53.56 38.43 -15.76
CA ASN A 1071 54.41 38.75 -16.90
C ASN A 1071 54.43 37.61 -17.94
N MET A 1072 53.35 37.49 -18.71
CA MET A 1072 53.15 36.37 -19.62
C MET A 1072 53.98 36.54 -20.90
N THR A 1073 54.72 35.50 -21.31
CA THR A 1073 55.55 35.55 -22.52
C THR A 1073 54.76 35.44 -23.82
N PHE A 1074 53.44 35.26 -23.74
CA PHE A 1074 52.58 35.17 -24.91
C PHE A 1074 52.49 36.51 -25.67
N PRO A 1075 52.41 36.47 -27.02
CA PRO A 1075 52.11 37.66 -27.81
C PRO A 1075 50.73 38.24 -27.50
N ASP A 1076 50.56 39.52 -27.76
CA ASP A 1076 49.25 40.18 -27.72
C ASP A 1076 48.26 39.44 -28.62
N GLU A 1077 47.00 39.35 -28.19
CA GLU A 1077 45.89 38.81 -28.99
C GLU A 1077 46.13 37.36 -29.50
N LYS A 1078 46.83 36.56 -28.70
CA LYS A 1078 47.16 35.16 -29.00
C LYS A 1078 45.98 34.20 -28.86
N PHE A 1079 45.05 34.45 -27.94
CA PHE A 1079 43.96 33.52 -27.60
C PHE A 1079 42.58 34.17 -27.72
N ASP A 1080 41.55 33.37 -27.94
CA ASP A 1080 40.17 33.87 -27.87
C ASP A 1080 39.66 33.87 -26.43
N PHE A 1081 40.12 32.89 -25.63
CA PHE A 1081 39.83 32.82 -24.21
C PHE A 1081 41.09 32.58 -23.39
N VAL A 1082 41.22 33.30 -22.27
CA VAL A 1082 42.20 33.01 -21.22
C VAL A 1082 41.41 32.68 -19.95
N VAL A 1083 41.65 31.49 -19.39
CA VAL A 1083 40.98 30.98 -18.20
C VAL A 1083 41.98 30.81 -17.07
N ALA A 1084 41.69 31.34 -15.87
CA ALA A 1084 42.51 31.16 -14.67
C ALA A 1084 41.63 30.88 -13.45
N LEU A 1085 41.72 29.69 -12.86
CA LEU A 1085 40.85 29.27 -11.75
C LEU A 1085 41.66 29.19 -10.45
N GLU A 1086 41.21 29.89 -9.39
CA GLU A 1086 41.82 29.90 -8.06
C GLU A 1086 43.29 30.39 -8.04
N VAL A 1087 43.59 31.44 -8.82
CA VAL A 1087 44.95 32.00 -8.90
C VAL A 1087 45.05 33.46 -8.45
N MET A 1088 43.95 34.22 -8.51
CA MET A 1088 43.97 35.68 -8.34
C MET A 1088 44.39 36.14 -6.95
N GLU A 1089 44.10 35.34 -5.93
CA GLU A 1089 44.43 35.59 -4.52
C GLU A 1089 45.85 35.14 -4.14
N HIS A 1090 46.59 34.52 -5.07
CA HIS A 1090 47.94 33.98 -4.88
C HIS A 1090 49.04 34.80 -5.57
N VAL A 1091 48.66 35.80 -6.35
CA VAL A 1091 49.58 36.69 -7.07
C VAL A 1091 49.83 37.97 -6.30
N PHE A 1092 51.05 38.49 -6.30
CA PHE A 1092 51.38 39.72 -5.58
C PHE A 1092 50.82 40.96 -6.29
N ARG A 1093 50.74 40.93 -7.63
CA ARG A 1093 50.25 42.01 -8.49
C ARG A 1093 49.03 41.59 -9.31
N PRO A 1094 47.85 41.42 -8.69
CA PRO A 1094 46.62 41.07 -9.41
C PRO A 1094 46.24 42.10 -10.49
N ASP A 1095 46.66 43.37 -10.32
CA ASP A 1095 46.47 44.42 -11.32
C ASP A 1095 47.27 44.19 -12.61
N HIS A 1096 48.45 43.58 -12.51
CA HIS A 1096 49.25 43.18 -13.66
C HIS A 1096 48.69 41.93 -14.31
N VAL A 1097 48.30 40.93 -13.52
CA VAL A 1097 47.69 39.68 -14.02
C VAL A 1097 46.47 39.95 -14.90
N VAL A 1098 45.56 40.81 -14.44
CA VAL A 1098 44.36 41.18 -15.23
C VAL A 1098 44.76 41.84 -16.56
N ARG A 1099 45.76 42.72 -16.56
CA ARG A 1099 46.25 43.40 -17.78
C ARG A 1099 46.91 42.41 -18.75
N GLU A 1100 47.74 41.51 -18.25
CA GLU A 1100 48.45 40.52 -19.05
C GLU A 1100 47.50 39.50 -19.69
N MET A 1101 46.57 38.95 -18.90
CA MET A 1101 45.54 38.06 -19.43
C MET A 1101 44.69 38.78 -20.50
N TYR A 1102 44.28 40.01 -20.23
CA TYR A 1102 43.44 40.79 -21.16
C TYR A 1102 44.19 41.22 -22.44
N ARG A 1103 45.50 41.47 -22.35
CA ARG A 1103 46.39 41.73 -23.49
C ARG A 1103 46.45 40.52 -24.43
N CYS A 1104 46.55 39.31 -23.87
CA CYS A 1104 46.66 38.06 -24.62
C CYS A 1104 45.35 37.64 -25.33
N VAL A 1105 44.20 38.21 -24.95
CA VAL A 1105 42.90 37.90 -25.55
C VAL A 1105 42.67 38.69 -26.85
N ARG A 1106 42.02 38.11 -27.87
CA ARG A 1106 41.60 38.78 -29.12
C ARG A 1106 40.34 39.62 -28.94
N PRO A 1107 40.13 40.65 -29.77
CA PRO A 1107 38.81 41.29 -29.91
C PRO A 1107 37.71 40.24 -30.20
N GLY A 1108 36.62 40.29 -29.44
CA GLY A 1108 35.52 39.30 -29.51
C GLY A 1108 35.73 38.05 -28.63
N GLY A 1109 36.82 38.00 -27.89
CA GLY A 1109 37.14 37.00 -26.86
C GLY A 1109 36.89 37.48 -25.43
N ALA A 1110 37.31 36.69 -24.44
CA ALA A 1110 37.18 37.08 -23.02
C ALA A 1110 38.26 36.46 -22.10
N VAL A 1111 38.54 37.16 -21.01
CA VAL A 1111 39.23 36.56 -19.84
C VAL A 1111 38.17 36.04 -18.88
N ILE A 1112 38.36 34.82 -18.35
CA ILE A 1112 37.44 34.18 -17.41
C ILE A 1112 38.25 33.69 -16.21
N PHE A 1113 37.86 34.07 -15.00
CA PHE A 1113 38.57 33.62 -13.80
C PHE A 1113 37.66 33.52 -12.59
N THR A 1114 38.12 32.78 -11.57
CA THR A 1114 37.45 32.67 -10.27
C THR A 1114 38.23 33.40 -9.20
N THR A 1115 37.52 33.93 -8.21
CA THR A 1115 38.12 34.34 -6.94
C THR A 1115 37.07 34.33 -5.82
N CYS A 1116 37.54 34.24 -4.58
CA CYS A 1116 36.69 34.30 -3.39
C CYS A 1116 36.59 35.74 -2.87
N LEU A 1117 35.36 36.22 -2.62
CA LEU A 1117 35.11 37.48 -1.93
C LEU A 1117 34.82 37.20 -0.46
N GLY A 1118 35.56 37.84 0.44
CA GLY A 1118 35.28 37.81 1.87
C GLY A 1118 34.13 38.75 2.27
N GLY A 1119 33.60 38.57 3.47
CA GLY A 1119 32.50 39.38 4.03
C GLY A 1119 32.89 40.80 4.46
N TRP A 1120 33.97 41.37 3.91
CA TRP A 1120 34.46 42.70 4.23
C TRP A 1120 34.33 43.65 3.04
N GLU A 1121 34.20 44.94 3.32
CA GLU A 1121 33.93 45.93 2.27
C GLU A 1121 35.15 46.19 1.35
N THR A 1122 36.37 46.16 1.90
CA THR A 1122 37.60 46.62 1.23
C THR A 1122 38.64 45.53 1.06
N SER A 1123 39.15 45.35 -0.16
CA SER A 1123 40.21 44.40 -0.50
C SER A 1123 41.55 44.84 0.10
N ARG A 1124 42.33 43.88 0.63
CA ARG A 1124 43.60 44.18 1.30
C ARG A 1124 44.70 43.18 0.91
N PRO A 1125 45.95 43.63 0.72
CA PRO A 1125 47.08 42.73 0.55
C PRO A 1125 47.45 42.08 1.89
N ARG A 1126 47.70 40.77 1.87
CA ARG A 1126 48.24 40.00 2.99
C ARG A 1126 49.76 39.88 2.94
N ALA A 1127 50.34 39.91 1.75
CA ALA A 1127 51.77 39.86 1.54
C ALA A 1127 52.16 40.74 0.35
N SER A 1128 53.38 41.25 0.38
CA SER A 1128 53.98 42.03 -0.72
C SER A 1128 55.36 41.45 -1.04
N GLN A 1129 55.71 41.44 -2.32
CA GLN A 1129 57.03 41.02 -2.78
C GLN A 1129 57.83 42.23 -3.26
N ASP A 1130 59.10 42.31 -2.87
CA ASP A 1130 60.02 43.29 -3.41
C ASP A 1130 60.35 42.94 -4.88
N PRO A 1131 60.07 43.83 -5.84
CA PRO A 1131 60.24 43.54 -7.27
C PRO A 1131 61.71 43.48 -7.73
N GLU A 1132 62.67 43.98 -6.95
CA GLU A 1132 64.10 43.93 -7.27
C GLU A 1132 64.80 42.73 -6.62
N THR A 1133 64.42 42.38 -5.39
CA THR A 1133 65.07 41.30 -4.62
C THR A 1133 64.30 39.98 -4.61
N GLY A 1134 63.00 40.00 -4.92
CA GLY A 1134 62.11 38.84 -4.83
C GLY A 1134 61.69 38.47 -3.40
N GLU A 1135 62.14 39.23 -2.39
CA GLU A 1135 61.88 38.95 -0.98
C GLU A 1135 60.42 39.21 -0.62
N VAL A 1136 59.78 38.25 0.06
CA VAL A 1136 58.37 38.31 0.46
C VAL A 1136 58.25 38.87 1.87
N SER A 1137 57.49 39.96 2.02
CA SER A 1137 57.11 40.55 3.30
C SER A 1137 55.64 40.25 3.62
N HIS A 1138 55.40 39.66 4.79
CA HIS A 1138 54.05 39.36 5.27
C HIS A 1138 53.46 40.57 6.00
N LEU A 1139 52.38 41.14 5.43
CA LEU A 1139 51.66 42.29 5.98
C LEU A 1139 50.58 41.86 6.99
N LEU A 1140 50.07 40.65 6.81
CA LEU A 1140 49.16 39.95 7.71
C LEU A 1140 49.69 38.53 7.96
N GLU A 1141 49.08 37.84 8.93
CA GLU A 1141 49.44 36.44 9.23
C GLU A 1141 49.39 35.59 7.94
N PRO A 1142 50.46 34.87 7.60
CA PRO A 1142 50.53 34.12 6.36
C PRO A 1142 49.52 32.98 6.35
N VAL A 1143 48.81 32.84 5.23
CA VAL A 1143 47.86 31.76 4.96
C VAL A 1143 48.30 31.10 3.67
N TYR A 1144 48.27 29.77 3.60
CA TYR A 1144 48.67 29.02 2.42
C TYR A 1144 47.52 28.11 1.97
N HIS A 1145 47.19 28.14 0.68
CA HIS A 1145 46.26 27.20 0.05
C HIS A 1145 47.01 26.10 -0.69
N GLY A 1146 46.30 25.10 -1.22
CA GLY A 1146 46.92 24.02 -2.00
C GLY A 1146 47.52 24.50 -3.32
N ASN A 1147 48.60 23.87 -3.77
CA ASN A 1147 49.23 24.17 -5.05
C ASN A 1147 49.39 22.85 -5.86
N PRO A 1148 48.95 22.79 -7.13
CA PRO A 1148 49.01 21.56 -7.95
C PRO A 1148 50.43 21.05 -8.22
N ILE A 1149 51.45 21.89 -8.09
CA ILE A 1149 52.84 21.60 -8.48
C ILE A 1149 53.88 21.82 -7.38
N ALA A 1150 53.47 22.31 -6.20
CA ALA A 1150 54.35 22.58 -5.06
C ALA A 1150 53.64 22.37 -3.71
N GLU A 1151 54.38 22.40 -2.61
CA GLU A 1151 53.82 22.35 -1.25
C GLU A 1151 53.24 23.71 -0.85
N GLY A 1152 52.05 24.01 -1.38
CA GLY A 1152 51.24 25.16 -1.00
C GLY A 1152 51.52 26.45 -1.79
N ALA A 1153 50.51 27.31 -1.86
CA ALA A 1153 50.55 28.64 -2.48
C ALA A 1153 50.19 29.70 -1.44
N LEU A 1154 51.05 30.70 -1.26
CA LEU A 1154 50.80 31.79 -0.31
C LEU A 1154 49.58 32.60 -0.75
N LEU A 1155 48.65 32.86 0.17
CA LEU A 1155 47.56 33.80 -0.02
C LEU A 1155 48.11 35.23 0.12
N THR A 1156 48.18 35.95 -0.99
CA THR A 1156 48.78 37.28 -1.07
C THR A 1156 47.73 38.38 -0.94
N TRP A 1157 46.45 38.10 -1.22
CA TRP A 1157 45.35 39.07 -1.16
C TRP A 1157 44.08 38.50 -0.52
N ASP A 1158 43.38 39.35 0.24
CA ASP A 1158 42.01 39.16 0.74
C ASP A 1158 41.07 40.10 -0.05
N PHE A 1159 40.27 39.59 -0.99
CA PHE A 1159 39.36 40.43 -1.79
C PHE A 1159 38.02 40.68 -1.09
N GLY A 1160 37.59 41.95 -1.06
CA GLY A 1160 36.33 42.39 -0.47
C GLY A 1160 35.32 42.84 -1.52
N SER A 1161 34.18 43.38 -1.07
CA SER A 1161 33.09 43.81 -1.96
C SER A 1161 33.45 44.91 -2.98
N ASP A 1162 34.57 45.62 -2.78
CA ASP A 1162 35.13 46.62 -3.69
C ASP A 1162 35.86 46.04 -4.91
N PHE A 1163 36.11 44.73 -4.95
CA PHE A 1163 36.84 44.04 -6.01
C PHE A 1163 36.35 44.32 -7.44
N PRO A 1164 35.03 44.32 -7.76
CA PRO A 1164 34.57 44.70 -9.10
C PRO A 1164 35.05 46.09 -9.56
N ARG A 1165 35.12 47.08 -8.64
CA ARG A 1165 35.66 48.42 -8.97
C ARG A 1165 37.17 48.39 -9.21
N LEU A 1166 37.90 47.49 -8.54
CA LEU A 1166 39.32 47.27 -8.79
C LEU A 1166 39.54 46.63 -10.16
N LEU A 1167 38.75 45.61 -10.52
CA LEU A 1167 38.80 44.98 -11.84
C LEU A 1167 38.51 45.96 -12.97
N GLU A 1168 37.50 46.81 -12.83
CA GLU A 1168 37.19 47.86 -13.80
C GLU A 1168 38.37 48.84 -13.95
N ARG A 1169 38.97 49.24 -12.82
CA ARG A 1169 40.14 50.14 -12.82
C ARG A 1169 41.39 49.50 -13.45
N TRP A 1170 41.61 48.20 -13.25
CA TRP A 1170 42.80 47.50 -13.74
C TRP A 1170 42.70 47.11 -15.21
N SER A 1171 41.53 46.63 -15.64
CA SER A 1171 41.25 46.19 -17.01
C SER A 1171 40.80 47.33 -17.94
N GLY A 1172 40.24 48.40 -17.39
CA GLY A 1172 39.57 49.46 -18.16
C GLY A 1172 38.22 49.04 -18.75
N VAL A 1173 37.67 47.91 -18.31
CA VAL A 1173 36.40 47.34 -18.80
C VAL A 1173 35.52 46.96 -17.63
N GLU A 1174 34.21 47.21 -17.76
CA GLU A 1174 33.23 46.80 -16.78
C GLU A 1174 33.20 45.26 -16.67
N PRO A 1175 33.51 44.67 -15.50
CA PRO A 1175 33.53 43.24 -15.33
C PRO A 1175 32.11 42.67 -15.27
N ILE A 1176 31.90 41.52 -15.89
CA ILE A 1176 30.65 40.76 -15.75
C ILE A 1176 30.86 39.74 -14.64
N LEU A 1177 30.06 39.84 -13.58
CA LEU A 1177 30.00 38.84 -12.54
C LEU A 1177 28.88 37.85 -12.83
N TRP A 1178 29.23 36.58 -12.98
CA TRP A 1178 28.26 35.51 -13.19
C TRP A 1178 28.14 34.67 -11.92
N TYR A 1179 26.93 34.64 -11.37
CA TYR A 1179 26.57 33.81 -10.23
C TYR A 1179 25.58 32.75 -10.70
N GLU A 1180 26.08 31.53 -10.94
CA GLU A 1180 25.28 30.41 -11.44
C GLU A 1180 24.83 29.53 -10.28
N VAL A 1181 23.51 29.34 -10.14
CA VAL A 1181 22.92 28.35 -9.25
C VAL A 1181 21.92 27.53 -10.06
N ASP A 1182 22.27 26.28 -10.32
CA ASP A 1182 21.35 25.28 -10.87
C ASP A 1182 21.68 23.92 -10.26
N ASP A 1183 20.89 23.51 -9.26
CA ASP A 1183 21.02 22.22 -8.57
C ASP A 1183 20.91 21.04 -9.55
N ARG A 1184 20.19 21.21 -10.67
CA ARG A 1184 20.11 20.17 -11.71
C ARG A 1184 21.43 20.02 -12.44
N MET A 1185 22.24 21.07 -12.54
CA MET A 1185 23.62 20.98 -13.03
C MET A 1185 24.62 20.69 -11.92
N GLY A 1186 24.16 20.46 -10.68
CA GLY A 1186 25.03 20.25 -9.53
C GLY A 1186 25.82 21.50 -9.18
N VAL A 1187 25.26 22.69 -9.39
CA VAL A 1187 25.89 23.99 -9.07
C VAL A 1187 25.04 24.65 -7.98
N PRO A 1188 25.25 24.31 -6.70
CA PRO A 1188 24.36 24.68 -5.61
C PRO A 1188 24.66 26.05 -5.00
N VAL A 1189 23.67 26.62 -4.29
CA VAL A 1189 23.78 27.92 -3.60
C VAL A 1189 24.93 27.90 -2.59
N GLY A 1190 25.83 28.89 -2.66
CA GLY A 1190 26.91 29.08 -1.69
C GLY A 1190 28.17 28.23 -1.89
N GLY A 1191 28.23 27.39 -2.93
CA GLY A 1191 29.35 26.46 -3.17
C GLY A 1191 30.23 26.74 -4.41
N VAL A 1192 30.21 27.93 -5.01
CA VAL A 1192 31.06 28.23 -6.18
C VAL A 1192 31.75 29.58 -5.98
N PRO A 1193 33.08 29.67 -6.22
CA PRO A 1193 33.75 30.96 -6.27
C PRO A 1193 33.16 31.80 -7.41
N TRP A 1194 33.13 33.11 -7.20
CA TRP A 1194 32.50 34.07 -8.11
C TRP A 1194 33.19 34.02 -9.47
N ILE A 1195 32.44 33.78 -10.56
CA ILE A 1195 33.00 33.72 -11.92
C ILE A 1195 32.99 35.12 -12.52
N TRP A 1196 34.18 35.61 -12.85
CA TRP A 1196 34.38 36.90 -13.47
C TRP A 1196 34.67 36.73 -14.95
N VAL A 1197 33.97 37.49 -15.78
CA VAL A 1197 34.16 37.54 -17.23
C VAL A 1197 34.52 38.96 -17.64
N LEU A 1198 35.68 39.13 -18.25
CA LEU A 1198 36.13 40.39 -18.86
C LEU A 1198 36.03 40.27 -20.38
N PRO A 1199 34.93 40.72 -21.00
CA PRO A 1199 34.77 40.63 -22.44
C PRO A 1199 35.68 41.65 -23.13
N LYS A 1200 36.43 41.21 -24.14
CA LYS A 1200 37.19 42.11 -24.99
C LYS A 1200 36.34 42.54 -26.17
N LYS A 1201 35.94 43.82 -26.19
CA LYS A 1201 35.11 44.37 -27.27
C LYS A 1201 35.76 44.06 -28.63
N GLY A 1202 34.97 43.45 -29.50
CA GLY A 1202 35.33 43.05 -30.86
C GLY A 1202 35.43 44.21 -31.83
#